data_AF-A0AAJ6CFM2-F1
#
_entry.id   AF-A0AAJ6CFM2-F1
#
_cell.length_a   1.000
_cell.length_b   1.000
_cell.length_c   1.000
_cell.angle_alpha   90.00
_cell.angle_beta   90.00
_cell.angle_gamma   90.00
#
_symmetry.space_group_name_H-M   'P 1'
#
loop_
_entity.id
_entity.type
_entity.pdbx_description
1 polymer ?
#
loop_
_entity_poly.entity_id
_entity_poly.type
_entity_poly.pdbx_seq_one_letter_code
_entity_poly.pdbx_strand_id
1 'polypeptide(L)'
;MGSTLALFWKLADGDQAVRIDASNALVSTLLSQQQIEAEDVASPKLEFPSEPATVTDGEVASVEQRLDEFVDPEVAYALRRLVRGLASPRENARAGFAVALSELLSHLNTVTAYDVLVLLIKNTMIHGSMNGQEVRDAQFARLFGIYALIRSALLYKPSSSLAVFKRVFEVILSIASTKTWLSEPCGYVLMELIEPLADKSESCLEWAHFALQFAAQRVCASQHLSPPSLALIMTLAQIDPEIFNDAHVNMPLKSFEVLAPSNLPILARTLREAAPLFLEADATQPTGGTWATKVPLAWDLLLAKYFSGVESKNSAPFADFWRMVVDESLFANQASPERKSWGFQILHRSLERAPQDLLPFLFTPNLMRTWVNQLSGKDRLLHSMALKTVEYVSRAVKRSPTAGVALVTQLLGEHGRQDFDKVTHTKTIESILSSLDQAGIQRYLEHLRNVAYQVNKSDSVLHVTTQRQWAADQMLALVRSNLIPKSDEWLYDVITFLTAFGCFEVVKTPTSRKSVLTAPSVAFHEQTQALYRLRLQACLTELKGSEINGRSWPMEAASIVAKMKKDKCFKSVASGLAQERVESAYALLHSLQKKERKASAKTKAFETLVAAVILITYEDTEESSNLVEPLVDVADVLFLGKKADKDQGIGAMELLVDVFIGLLEISSSFLRAIVSQAFAIFSGDLNAESLDHLIDQLGLNEPAAEEDEEQAEDPDNEDEEMEEDEQDSEEEDNEDDHEESSDDEGGDTEVDPVLLSKVEAAFREKGLAEDSADESDDDLDTFDDDQMSQLDDKLAEIFVQHSKSNRKEREILQRDTAVFHNKILDLLEIYAKEQNAKVHVARLAAPLFALAKGAGDVSEQVATRAGQLLRGRVCRSKERLQGNLEQDFIEDELRAIHNYLRSCQDVRLAELAGLVSQFYTKVLLRNGKDGMVPVKSVHEETLQDFLQRKASPVRAAFFLDSLRRYPELGWELREALLEGGRNGARAFRQIQALSMLQTVLQHQQREDSRQATLVEMFDFLKKVRQMVYELVHAAATSDALNAQRLKDVLRFALQAVRVTLRVTEDTKSGAEKMAEVWPPAQWQDLMSTMQSSERFQNSTSLHGIIKEILAVITRAQSSPKQNKKRTAPSASSAKPAKKPAKKLKKTIAT
;
A
#
# COMPACT_ATOMS: atom_id res chain seq x y z
N MET A 1 -50.98 35.39 -23.40
CA MET A 1 -50.76 34.02 -23.95
C MET A 1 -49.33 33.70 -24.42
N GLY A 2 -48.66 34.51 -25.27
CA GLY A 2 -47.35 34.14 -25.83
C GLY A 2 -46.16 34.10 -24.86
N SER A 3 -46.14 34.94 -23.81
CA SER A 3 -45.02 35.00 -22.85
C SER A 3 -45.14 33.98 -21.71
N THR A 4 -46.35 33.63 -21.26
CA THR A 4 -46.59 32.68 -20.17
C THR A 4 -46.32 31.23 -20.55
N LEU A 5 -46.56 30.83 -21.80
CA LEU A 5 -46.24 29.49 -22.32
C LEU A 5 -44.73 29.19 -22.32
N ALA A 6 -43.88 30.19 -22.51
CA ALA A 6 -42.42 30.04 -22.50
C ALA A 6 -41.90 29.61 -21.12
N LEU A 7 -42.58 30.00 -20.05
CA LEU A 7 -42.16 29.75 -18.66
C LEU A 7 -42.36 28.29 -18.23
N PHE A 8 -43.23 27.53 -18.90
CA PHE A 8 -43.45 26.10 -18.61
C PHE A 8 -42.30 25.21 -19.07
N TRP A 9 -41.52 25.59 -20.09
CA TRP A 9 -40.51 24.71 -20.69
C TRP A 9 -39.39 24.37 -19.71
N LYS A 10 -38.97 25.36 -18.91
CA LYS A 10 -37.88 25.21 -17.94
C LYS A 10 -38.28 24.45 -16.66
N LEU A 11 -39.57 24.16 -16.46
CA LEU A 11 -40.02 23.29 -15.36
C LEU A 11 -39.56 21.85 -15.51
N ALA A 12 -39.25 21.42 -16.75
CA ALA A 12 -38.77 20.07 -17.05
C ALA A 12 -37.24 19.94 -17.11
N ASP A 13 -36.50 21.00 -16.75
CA ASP A 13 -35.04 21.02 -16.84
C ASP A 13 -34.39 20.01 -15.88
N GLY A 14 -33.20 19.50 -16.23
CA GLY A 14 -32.44 18.57 -15.39
C GLY A 14 -31.86 19.25 -14.14
N ASP A 15 -31.56 20.54 -14.21
CA ASP A 15 -30.99 21.30 -13.10
C ASP A 15 -32.08 21.76 -12.11
N GLN A 16 -31.87 21.48 -10.82
CA GLN A 16 -32.79 21.88 -9.75
C GLN A 16 -32.92 23.40 -9.63
N ALA A 17 -31.84 24.17 -9.78
CA ALA A 17 -31.87 25.62 -9.64
C ALA A 17 -32.72 26.25 -10.75
N VAL A 18 -32.52 25.79 -11.98
CA VAL A 18 -33.29 26.25 -13.16
C VAL A 18 -34.78 25.97 -13.01
N ARG A 19 -35.15 24.81 -12.45
CA ARG A 19 -36.56 24.48 -12.17
C ARG A 19 -37.17 25.41 -11.12
N ILE A 20 -36.45 25.72 -10.05
CA ILE A 20 -36.93 26.64 -8.99
C ILE A 20 -37.16 28.04 -9.56
N ASP A 21 -36.19 28.56 -10.32
CA ASP A 21 -36.31 29.89 -10.95
C ASP A 21 -37.47 29.95 -11.95
N ALA A 22 -37.67 28.87 -12.73
CA ALA A 22 -38.78 28.75 -13.66
C ALA A 22 -40.14 28.72 -12.94
N SER A 23 -40.25 27.98 -11.82
CA SER A 23 -41.45 27.98 -10.97
C SER A 23 -41.74 29.37 -10.43
N ASN A 24 -40.75 30.06 -9.88
CA ASN A 24 -40.90 31.42 -9.35
C ASN A 24 -41.35 32.42 -10.42
N ALA A 25 -40.72 32.38 -11.60
CA ALA A 25 -41.07 33.25 -12.72
C ALA A 25 -42.50 32.98 -13.24
N LEU A 26 -42.90 31.71 -13.33
CA LEU A 26 -44.25 31.32 -13.72
C LEU A 26 -45.28 31.81 -12.71
N VAL A 27 -45.07 31.51 -11.42
CA VAL A 27 -46.04 31.85 -10.37
C VAL A 27 -46.18 33.35 -10.21
N SER A 28 -45.08 34.11 -10.14
CA SER A 28 -45.13 35.57 -10.03
C SER A 28 -45.89 36.22 -11.20
N THR A 29 -45.70 35.71 -12.42
CA THR A 29 -46.43 36.18 -13.60
C THR A 29 -47.93 35.88 -13.47
N LEU A 30 -48.30 34.66 -13.10
CA LEU A 30 -49.71 34.26 -12.96
C LEU A 30 -50.43 35.00 -11.82
N LEU A 31 -49.76 35.24 -10.69
CA LEU A 31 -50.34 36.00 -9.58
C LEU A 31 -50.56 37.47 -9.95
N SER A 32 -49.69 38.07 -10.78
CA SER A 32 -49.91 39.43 -11.29
C SER A 32 -51.12 39.56 -12.24
N GLN A 33 -51.56 38.43 -12.82
CA GLN A 33 -52.68 38.36 -13.75
C GLN A 33 -54.02 38.05 -13.06
N GLN A 34 -53.99 37.53 -11.83
CA GLN A 34 -55.20 37.27 -11.06
C GLN A 34 -55.80 38.60 -10.54
N GLN A 35 -56.73 39.18 -11.29
CA GLN A 35 -57.34 40.50 -11.02
C GLN A 35 -58.72 40.44 -10.33
N ILE A 36 -59.29 39.25 -10.15
CA ILE A 36 -60.60 39.05 -9.50
C ILE A 36 -60.42 39.16 -7.98
N GLU A 37 -61.14 40.08 -7.32
CA GLU A 37 -61.16 40.20 -5.86
C GLU A 37 -61.66 38.89 -5.23
N ALA A 38 -60.86 38.34 -4.32
CA ALA A 38 -61.11 37.04 -3.72
C ALA A 38 -62.16 37.14 -2.60
N GLU A 39 -63.40 36.76 -2.89
CA GLU A 39 -64.28 36.20 -1.85
C GLU A 39 -63.83 34.75 -1.58
N ASP A 40 -63.82 34.34 -0.30
CA ASP A 40 -63.49 32.96 0.08
C ASP A 40 -64.53 32.01 -0.52
N VAL A 41 -64.13 31.28 -1.57
CA VAL A 41 -64.96 30.25 -2.19
C VAL A 41 -65.04 29.08 -1.21
N ALA A 42 -66.20 28.87 -0.59
CA ALA A 42 -66.42 27.74 0.29
C ALA A 42 -66.48 26.42 -0.51
N SER A 43 -65.89 25.34 0.01
CA SER A 43 -66.07 24.01 -0.59
C SER A 43 -67.56 23.64 -0.63
N PRO A 44 -68.02 22.95 -1.68
CA PRO A 44 -69.37 22.40 -1.71
C PRO A 44 -69.59 21.44 -0.53
N LYS A 45 -70.82 21.44 0.03
CA LYS A 45 -71.22 20.43 1.02
C LYS A 45 -71.28 19.07 0.32
N LEU A 46 -70.34 18.19 0.64
CA LEU A 46 -70.15 16.90 -0.02
C LEU A 46 -70.74 15.76 0.81
N GLU A 47 -71.50 14.88 0.16
CA GLU A 47 -71.67 13.50 0.63
C GLU A 47 -70.41 12.70 0.31
N PHE A 48 -70.00 11.81 1.20
CA PHE A 48 -68.79 11.03 1.01
C PHE A 48 -68.97 10.07 -0.19
N PRO A 49 -68.15 10.17 -1.25
CA PRO A 49 -68.35 9.37 -2.46
C PRO A 49 -68.14 7.88 -2.16
N SER A 50 -68.96 7.02 -2.78
CA SER A 50 -68.83 5.56 -2.68
C SER A 50 -67.52 5.04 -3.25
N GLU A 51 -66.97 5.73 -4.27
CA GLU A 51 -65.66 5.46 -4.85
C GLU A 51 -64.76 6.72 -4.73
N PRO A 52 -63.93 6.82 -3.68
CA PRO A 52 -63.17 8.06 -3.41
C PRO A 52 -62.11 8.38 -4.48
N ALA A 53 -61.65 7.37 -5.23
CA ALA A 53 -60.62 7.47 -6.26
C ALA A 53 -61.13 7.70 -7.69
N THR A 54 -62.45 7.86 -7.87
CA THR A 54 -63.10 8.22 -9.14
C THR A 54 -63.82 9.56 -8.98
N VAL A 55 -64.18 10.20 -10.10
CA VAL A 55 -65.00 11.43 -10.13
C VAL A 55 -66.11 11.25 -11.15
N THR A 56 -67.27 11.84 -10.89
CA THR A 56 -68.40 11.83 -11.83
C THR A 56 -68.31 13.00 -12.83
N ASP A 57 -68.93 12.84 -14.00
CA ASP A 57 -69.00 13.93 -15.00
C ASP A 57 -69.69 15.19 -14.44
N GLY A 58 -70.63 15.03 -13.51
CA GLY A 58 -71.28 16.13 -12.81
C GLY A 58 -70.35 16.90 -11.87
N GLU A 59 -69.53 16.20 -11.09
CA GLU A 59 -68.50 16.84 -10.24
C GLU A 59 -67.50 17.63 -11.10
N VAL A 60 -67.07 17.04 -12.21
CA VAL A 60 -66.12 17.65 -13.14
C VAL A 60 -66.70 18.92 -13.78
N ALA A 61 -67.92 18.85 -14.32
CA ALA A 61 -68.56 20.00 -14.96
C ALA A 61 -68.76 21.16 -13.97
N SER A 62 -69.16 20.82 -12.73
CA SER A 62 -69.35 21.81 -11.65
C SER A 62 -68.05 22.51 -11.27
N VAL A 63 -66.94 21.77 -11.16
CA VAL A 63 -65.61 22.32 -10.88
C VAL A 63 -65.09 23.18 -12.04
N GLU A 64 -65.25 22.72 -13.29
CA GLU A 64 -64.81 23.48 -14.46
C GLU A 64 -65.58 24.81 -14.59
N GLN A 65 -66.89 24.80 -14.31
CA GLN A 65 -67.70 26.01 -14.28
C GLN A 65 -67.22 27.00 -13.21
N ARG A 66 -66.96 26.55 -11.97
CA ARG A 66 -66.44 27.41 -10.91
C ARG A 66 -65.08 28.01 -11.25
N LEU A 67 -64.18 27.21 -11.83
CA LEU A 67 -62.86 27.69 -12.22
C LEU A 67 -62.95 28.76 -13.31
N ASP A 68 -63.84 28.61 -14.28
CA ASP A 68 -64.01 29.62 -15.33
C ASP A 68 -64.77 30.87 -14.84
N GLU A 69 -65.49 30.80 -13.71
CA GLU A 69 -66.23 31.92 -13.11
C GLU A 69 -65.36 32.75 -12.14
N PHE A 70 -64.53 32.10 -11.31
CA PHE A 70 -63.80 32.75 -10.20
C PHE A 70 -62.28 32.90 -10.42
N VAL A 71 -61.73 32.34 -11.50
CA VAL A 71 -60.29 32.36 -11.79
C VAL A 71 -60.04 33.04 -13.14
N ASP A 72 -58.98 33.86 -13.23
CA ASP A 72 -58.60 34.47 -14.51
C ASP A 72 -58.33 33.38 -15.57
N PRO A 73 -58.75 33.55 -16.84
CA PRO A 73 -58.58 32.53 -17.88
C PRO A 73 -57.13 32.05 -18.07
N GLU A 74 -56.12 32.92 -17.90
CA GLU A 74 -54.70 32.51 -18.00
C GLU A 74 -54.28 31.67 -16.79
N VAL A 75 -54.77 31.99 -15.59
CA VAL A 75 -54.52 31.23 -14.36
C VAL A 75 -55.26 29.89 -14.36
N ALA A 76 -56.51 29.85 -14.80
CA ALA A 76 -57.29 28.61 -14.96
C ALA A 76 -56.65 27.67 -16.01
N TYR A 77 -56.16 28.22 -17.12
CA TYR A 77 -55.38 27.47 -18.10
C TYR A 77 -54.08 26.91 -17.49
N ALA A 78 -53.34 27.75 -16.76
CA ALA A 78 -52.10 27.35 -16.11
C ALA A 78 -52.33 26.24 -15.07
N LEU A 79 -53.37 26.34 -14.25
CA LEU A 79 -53.75 25.31 -13.27
C LEU A 79 -54.02 23.96 -13.96
N ARG A 80 -54.86 23.95 -15.00
CA ARG A 80 -55.15 22.73 -15.80
C ARG A 80 -53.88 22.16 -16.42
N ARG A 81 -52.97 23.02 -16.91
CA ARG A 81 -51.71 22.62 -17.52
C ARG A 81 -50.73 22.05 -16.48
N LEU A 82 -50.64 22.64 -15.30
CA LEU A 82 -49.81 22.16 -14.20
C LEU A 82 -50.28 20.78 -13.74
N VAL A 83 -51.59 20.60 -13.52
CA VAL A 83 -52.20 19.31 -13.14
C VAL A 83 -51.96 18.24 -14.20
N ARG A 84 -52.15 18.54 -15.48
CA ARG A 84 -51.84 17.59 -16.58
C ARG A 84 -50.34 17.28 -16.68
N GLY A 85 -49.48 18.26 -16.40
CA GLY A 85 -48.03 18.12 -16.43
C GLY A 85 -47.48 17.15 -15.39
N LEU A 86 -48.22 16.85 -14.32
CA LEU A 86 -47.85 15.87 -13.30
C LEU A 86 -47.81 14.43 -13.82
N ALA A 87 -48.53 14.12 -14.90
CA ALA A 87 -48.49 12.81 -15.57
C ALA A 87 -47.36 12.71 -16.61
N SER A 88 -46.35 13.59 -16.55
CA SER A 88 -45.22 13.53 -17.46
C SER A 88 -44.35 12.27 -17.20
N PRO A 89 -43.90 11.56 -18.25
CA PRO A 89 -42.97 10.45 -18.09
C PRO A 89 -41.58 10.89 -17.60
N ARG A 90 -41.25 12.19 -17.63
CA ARG A 90 -39.95 12.73 -17.18
C ARG A 90 -40.01 13.05 -15.68
N GLU A 91 -39.13 12.43 -14.90
CA GLU A 91 -39.09 12.61 -13.43
C GLU A 91 -38.91 14.08 -13.02
N ASN A 92 -37.95 14.78 -13.65
CA ASN A 92 -37.66 16.19 -13.37
C ASN A 92 -38.85 17.10 -13.69
N ALA A 93 -39.62 16.77 -14.72
CA ALA A 93 -40.84 17.50 -15.06
C ALA A 93 -41.88 17.33 -13.96
N ARG A 94 -42.15 16.10 -13.49
CA ARG A 94 -43.10 15.84 -12.41
C ARG A 94 -42.80 16.67 -11.16
N ALA A 95 -41.52 16.73 -10.77
CA ALA A 95 -41.08 17.56 -9.66
C ALA A 95 -41.28 19.07 -9.91
N GLY A 96 -40.88 19.58 -11.08
CA GLY A 96 -41.05 21.00 -11.41
C GLY A 96 -42.51 21.44 -11.50
N PHE A 97 -43.36 20.63 -12.14
CA PHE A 97 -44.82 20.85 -12.20
C PHE A 97 -45.47 20.82 -10.81
N ALA A 98 -45.06 19.89 -9.93
CA ALA A 98 -45.57 19.81 -8.57
C ALA A 98 -45.18 21.04 -7.73
N VAL A 99 -43.92 21.49 -7.80
CA VAL A 99 -43.45 22.68 -7.07
C VAL A 99 -44.18 23.94 -7.54
N ALA A 100 -44.30 24.15 -8.86
CA ALA A 100 -45.03 25.30 -9.40
C ALA A 100 -46.52 25.26 -9.02
N LEU A 101 -47.13 24.07 -8.97
CA LEU A 101 -48.51 23.90 -8.52
C LEU A 101 -48.66 24.20 -7.03
N SER A 102 -47.80 23.67 -6.16
CA SER A 102 -47.81 23.95 -4.72
C SER A 102 -47.72 25.45 -4.43
N GLU A 103 -46.75 26.12 -5.06
CA GLU A 103 -46.51 27.54 -4.85
C GLU A 103 -47.70 28.36 -5.35
N LEU A 104 -48.20 28.10 -6.58
CA LEU A 104 -49.37 28.80 -7.11
C LEU A 104 -50.58 28.65 -6.17
N LEU A 105 -50.89 27.42 -5.72
CA LEU A 105 -52.03 27.16 -4.84
C LEU A 105 -51.91 27.80 -3.45
N SER A 106 -50.69 28.01 -2.96
CA SER A 106 -50.50 28.66 -1.65
C SER A 106 -51.03 30.10 -1.62
N HIS A 107 -50.96 30.80 -2.76
CA HIS A 107 -51.38 32.21 -2.91
C HIS A 107 -52.82 32.37 -3.45
N LEU A 108 -53.45 31.31 -3.96
CA LEU A 108 -54.82 31.38 -4.47
C LEU A 108 -55.85 31.14 -3.36
N ASN A 109 -56.82 32.05 -3.25
CA ASN A 109 -58.00 31.91 -2.38
C ASN A 109 -59.30 31.64 -3.18
N THR A 110 -59.23 31.77 -4.52
CA THR A 110 -60.36 31.56 -5.44
C THR A 110 -60.57 30.10 -5.85
N VAL A 111 -59.69 29.19 -5.41
CA VAL A 111 -59.72 27.76 -5.74
C VAL A 111 -59.73 26.95 -4.45
N THR A 112 -60.56 25.92 -4.35
CA THR A 112 -60.60 25.03 -3.18
C THR A 112 -59.75 23.78 -3.39
N ALA A 113 -59.37 23.13 -2.28
CA ALA A 113 -58.70 21.83 -2.34
C ALA A 113 -59.56 20.75 -3.06
N TYR A 114 -60.89 20.86 -2.95
CA TYR A 114 -61.82 19.99 -3.65
C TYR A 114 -61.73 20.16 -5.17
N ASP A 115 -61.69 21.40 -5.66
CA ASP A 115 -61.63 21.69 -7.10
C ASP A 115 -60.36 21.08 -7.73
N VAL A 116 -59.21 21.26 -7.08
CA VAL A 116 -57.94 20.71 -7.55
C VAL A 116 -57.93 19.18 -7.46
N LEU A 117 -58.48 18.60 -6.39
CA LEU A 117 -58.55 17.14 -6.24
C LEU A 117 -59.41 16.50 -7.35
N VAL A 118 -60.56 17.09 -7.68
CA VAL A 118 -61.42 16.61 -8.77
C VAL A 118 -60.71 16.74 -10.11
N LEU A 119 -60.07 17.88 -10.39
CA LEU A 119 -59.25 18.06 -11.59
C LEU A 119 -58.12 17.03 -11.68
N LEU A 120 -57.46 16.73 -10.56
CA LEU A 120 -56.38 15.77 -10.49
C LEU A 120 -56.87 14.35 -10.82
N ILE A 121 -57.96 13.90 -10.20
CA ILE A 121 -58.52 12.57 -10.44
C ILE A 121 -59.01 12.45 -11.89
N LYS A 122 -59.68 13.49 -12.43
CA LYS A 122 -60.11 13.56 -13.84
C LYS A 122 -58.93 13.35 -14.80
N ASN A 123 -57.84 14.11 -14.63
CA ASN A 123 -56.70 14.07 -15.54
C ASN A 123 -55.79 12.84 -15.34
N THR A 124 -56.09 11.98 -14.36
CA THR A 124 -55.32 10.78 -14.03
C THR A 124 -56.19 9.52 -13.97
N MET A 125 -57.35 9.52 -14.64
CA MET A 125 -58.19 8.32 -14.74
C MET A 125 -57.45 7.22 -15.50
N ILE A 126 -57.51 6.01 -14.93
CA ILE A 126 -56.90 4.82 -15.53
C ILE A 126 -57.98 4.06 -16.30
N HIS A 127 -57.78 3.89 -17.60
CA HIS A 127 -58.66 3.10 -18.46
C HIS A 127 -57.97 1.79 -18.88
N GLY A 128 -58.74 0.74 -19.16
CA GLY A 128 -58.21 -0.60 -19.49
C GLY A 128 -57.34 -0.68 -20.74
N SER A 129 -57.31 0.37 -21.58
CA SER A 129 -56.47 0.48 -22.78
C SER A 129 -55.09 1.10 -22.53
N MET A 130 -54.80 1.59 -21.32
CA MET A 130 -53.54 2.27 -21.01
C MET A 130 -52.38 1.28 -20.83
N ASN A 131 -51.20 1.67 -21.31
CA ASN A 131 -50.01 0.87 -21.12
C ASN A 131 -49.45 1.00 -19.68
N GLY A 132 -48.55 0.09 -19.28
CA GLY A 132 -48.01 0.07 -17.92
C GLY A 132 -47.23 1.32 -17.50
N GLN A 133 -46.68 2.08 -18.45
CA GLN A 133 -45.96 3.33 -18.18
C GLN A 133 -46.95 4.49 -17.95
N GLU A 134 -48.02 4.57 -18.74
CA GLU A 134 -49.10 5.55 -18.56
C GLU A 134 -49.83 5.35 -17.22
N VAL A 135 -50.08 4.09 -16.84
CA VAL A 135 -50.64 3.76 -15.51
C VAL A 135 -49.69 4.22 -14.40
N ARG A 136 -48.38 3.99 -14.55
CA ARG A 136 -47.37 4.43 -13.59
C ARG A 136 -47.34 5.95 -13.47
N ASP A 137 -47.31 6.66 -14.58
CA ASP A 137 -47.23 8.12 -14.62
C ASP A 137 -48.50 8.76 -14.04
N ALA A 138 -49.67 8.18 -14.29
CA ALA A 138 -50.93 8.60 -13.67
C ALA A 138 -50.94 8.42 -12.14
N GLN A 139 -50.42 7.30 -11.62
CA GLN A 139 -50.34 7.08 -10.17
C GLN A 139 -49.37 8.05 -9.49
N PHE A 140 -48.22 8.32 -10.11
CA PHE A 140 -47.31 9.35 -9.63
C PHE A 140 -47.95 10.73 -9.69
N ALA A 141 -48.66 11.07 -10.77
CA ALA A 141 -49.35 12.34 -10.90
C ALA A 141 -50.33 12.56 -9.75
N ARG A 142 -51.13 11.54 -9.39
CA ARG A 142 -52.03 11.58 -8.22
C ARG A 142 -51.26 11.84 -6.93
N LEU A 143 -50.18 11.10 -6.68
CA LEU A 143 -49.41 11.25 -5.46
C LEU A 143 -48.74 12.64 -5.36
N PHE A 144 -48.08 13.10 -6.43
CA PHE A 144 -47.46 14.42 -6.48
C PHE A 144 -48.48 15.55 -6.42
N GLY A 145 -49.65 15.40 -7.03
CA GLY A 145 -50.73 16.39 -6.96
C GLY A 145 -51.35 16.50 -5.56
N ILE A 146 -51.55 15.38 -4.88
CA ILE A 146 -51.98 15.36 -3.47
C ILE A 146 -50.90 15.95 -2.57
N TYR A 147 -49.64 15.57 -2.78
CA TYR A 147 -48.52 16.17 -2.06
C TYR A 147 -48.46 17.69 -2.31
N ALA A 148 -48.74 18.14 -3.53
CA ALA A 148 -48.78 19.56 -3.83
C ALA A 148 -49.90 20.29 -3.08
N LEU A 149 -51.07 19.66 -2.92
CA LEU A 149 -52.16 20.16 -2.10
C LEU A 149 -51.79 20.30 -0.62
N ILE A 150 -51.13 19.29 -0.06
CA ILE A 150 -50.62 19.30 1.32
C ILE A 150 -49.63 20.45 1.50
N ARG A 151 -48.61 20.53 0.63
CA ARG A 151 -47.55 21.54 0.70
C ARG A 151 -48.02 22.97 0.46
N SER A 152 -49.10 23.16 -0.33
CA SER A 152 -49.74 24.47 -0.53
C SER A 152 -50.56 24.96 0.67
N ALA A 153 -50.74 24.11 1.69
CA ALA A 153 -51.64 24.30 2.81
C ALA A 153 -53.12 24.49 2.45
N LEU A 154 -53.52 24.31 1.18
CA LEU A 154 -54.89 24.51 0.72
C LEU A 154 -55.90 23.56 1.39
N LEU A 155 -55.46 22.36 1.78
CA LEU A 155 -56.26 21.39 2.53
C LEU A 155 -56.61 21.86 3.94
N TYR A 156 -55.86 22.82 4.48
CA TYR A 156 -55.98 23.32 5.84
C TYR A 156 -56.53 24.75 5.90
N LYS A 157 -56.95 25.34 4.75
CA LYS A 157 -57.68 26.62 4.75
C LYS A 157 -59.13 26.41 5.23
N PRO A 158 -59.80 27.44 5.77
CA PRO A 158 -61.21 27.37 6.16
C PRO A 158 -62.17 26.96 5.03
N SER A 159 -61.76 27.17 3.78
CA SER A 159 -62.50 26.71 2.59
C SER A 159 -62.52 25.19 2.42
N SER A 160 -61.69 24.42 3.13
CA SER A 160 -61.62 22.95 3.09
C SER A 160 -62.53 22.28 4.12
N SER A 161 -62.68 20.96 4.06
CA SER A 161 -63.54 20.20 4.98
C SER A 161 -62.98 18.83 5.33
N LEU A 162 -63.48 18.25 6.44
CA LEU A 162 -63.18 16.88 6.85
C LEU A 162 -63.46 15.84 5.73
N ALA A 163 -64.50 16.05 4.91
CA ALA A 163 -64.83 15.14 3.82
C ALA A 163 -63.75 15.13 2.74
N VAL A 164 -63.17 16.31 2.41
CA VAL A 164 -62.07 16.43 1.45
C VAL A 164 -60.81 15.78 2.00
N PHE A 165 -60.49 16.03 3.28
CA PHE A 165 -59.37 15.37 3.97
C PHE A 165 -59.50 13.84 3.92
N LYS A 166 -60.66 13.30 4.30
CA LYS A 166 -60.93 11.85 4.27
C LYS A 166 -60.81 11.30 2.84
N ARG A 167 -61.33 12.00 1.82
CA ARG A 167 -61.18 11.57 0.42
C ARG A 167 -59.72 11.56 -0.01
N VAL A 168 -58.92 12.57 0.34
CA VAL A 168 -57.48 12.59 0.06
C VAL A 168 -56.76 11.41 0.71
N PHE A 169 -57.06 11.12 1.98
CA PHE A 169 -56.49 9.99 2.70
C PHE A 169 -56.79 8.66 2.00
N GLU A 170 -58.06 8.43 1.63
CA GLU A 170 -58.50 7.23 0.90
C GLU A 170 -57.86 7.11 -0.49
N VAL A 171 -57.72 8.22 -1.21
CA VAL A 171 -57.04 8.22 -2.51
C VAL A 171 -55.58 7.80 -2.34
N ILE A 172 -54.86 8.28 -1.31
CA ILE A 172 -53.48 7.85 -1.06
C ILE A 172 -53.41 6.34 -0.76
N LEU A 173 -54.36 5.79 0.01
CA LEU A 173 -54.44 4.34 0.26
C LEU A 173 -54.71 3.55 -1.03
N SER A 174 -55.56 4.06 -1.91
CA SER A 174 -55.80 3.44 -3.22
C SER A 174 -54.55 3.43 -4.11
N ILE A 175 -53.69 4.45 -4.00
CA ILE A 175 -52.40 4.47 -4.71
C ILE A 175 -51.46 3.41 -4.11
N ALA A 176 -51.40 3.34 -2.77
CA ALA A 176 -50.54 2.40 -2.05
C ALA A 176 -50.85 0.92 -2.36
N SER A 177 -52.12 0.58 -2.60
CA SER A 177 -52.54 -0.79 -2.92
C SER A 177 -52.21 -1.23 -4.36
N THR A 178 -51.80 -0.32 -5.25
CA THR A 178 -51.57 -0.64 -6.67
C THR A 178 -50.25 -1.37 -6.94
N LYS A 179 -49.14 -0.86 -6.39
CA LYS A 179 -47.79 -1.39 -6.56
C LYS A 179 -46.98 -1.23 -5.28
N THR A 180 -46.20 -2.25 -4.93
CA THR A 180 -45.43 -2.29 -3.68
C THR A 180 -44.43 -1.15 -3.52
N TRP A 181 -43.80 -0.67 -4.61
CA TRP A 181 -42.84 0.43 -4.57
C TRP A 181 -43.48 1.83 -4.36
N LEU A 182 -44.80 1.97 -4.53
CA LEU A 182 -45.55 3.21 -4.22
C LEU A 182 -45.92 3.31 -2.74
N SER A 183 -45.92 2.19 -2.02
CA SER A 183 -46.31 2.10 -0.61
C SER A 183 -45.54 3.09 0.27
N GLU A 184 -44.21 3.07 0.20
CA GLU A 184 -43.35 3.87 1.07
C GLU A 184 -43.53 5.39 0.81
N PRO A 185 -43.52 5.87 -0.45
CA PRO A 185 -43.92 7.26 -0.75
C PRO A 185 -45.32 7.62 -0.25
N CYS A 186 -46.32 6.75 -0.38
CA CYS A 186 -47.67 7.00 0.13
C CYS A 186 -47.69 7.16 1.66
N GLY A 187 -46.95 6.31 2.38
CA GLY A 187 -46.78 6.43 3.83
C GLY A 187 -46.18 7.77 4.26
N TYR A 188 -45.14 8.22 3.55
CA TYR A 188 -44.53 9.53 3.78
C TYR A 188 -45.52 10.68 3.53
N VAL A 189 -46.26 10.64 2.42
CA VAL A 189 -47.26 11.66 2.10
C VAL A 189 -48.42 11.67 3.12
N LEU A 190 -48.80 10.51 3.66
CA LEU A 190 -49.79 10.44 4.76
C LEU A 190 -49.26 11.07 6.06
N MET A 191 -47.96 10.94 6.36
CA MET A 191 -47.37 11.64 7.51
C MET A 191 -47.40 13.15 7.30
N GLU A 192 -46.97 13.64 6.15
CA GLU A 192 -47.04 15.07 5.80
C GLU A 192 -48.48 15.59 5.76
N LEU A 193 -49.48 14.74 5.50
CA LEU A 193 -50.90 15.09 5.54
C LEU A 193 -51.40 15.35 6.98
N ILE A 194 -50.91 14.60 7.97
CA ILE A 194 -51.38 14.71 9.36
C ILE A 194 -50.54 15.68 10.20
N GLU A 195 -49.26 15.87 9.89
CA GLU A 195 -48.35 16.74 10.65
C GLU A 195 -48.87 18.17 10.86
N PRO A 196 -49.45 18.86 9.85
CA PRO A 196 -50.00 20.20 10.03
C PRO A 196 -51.20 20.27 10.99
N LEU A 197 -51.85 19.14 11.30
CA LEU A 197 -52.96 19.08 12.27
C LEU A 197 -52.48 19.10 13.74
N ALA A 198 -51.17 19.14 13.97
CA ALA A 198 -50.60 19.16 15.31
C ALA A 198 -50.72 20.51 16.04
N ASP A 199 -51.08 21.58 15.31
CA ASP A 199 -51.21 22.91 15.90
C ASP A 199 -52.39 22.98 16.88
N LYS A 200 -52.08 23.32 18.13
CA LYS A 200 -53.04 23.47 19.25
C LYS A 200 -53.39 24.93 19.53
N SER A 201 -53.06 25.86 18.63
CA SER A 201 -53.38 27.29 18.72
C SER A 201 -54.88 27.58 18.53
N GLU A 202 -55.34 28.79 18.85
CA GLU A 202 -56.73 29.24 18.61
C GLU A 202 -57.13 29.26 17.12
N SER A 203 -56.16 29.18 16.20
CA SER A 203 -56.36 29.02 14.75
C SER A 203 -56.54 27.55 14.30
N CYS A 204 -56.66 26.60 15.24
CA CYS A 204 -56.85 25.18 14.95
C CYS A 204 -58.16 24.93 14.18
N LEU A 205 -58.10 24.07 13.18
CA LEU A 205 -59.27 23.69 12.38
C LEU A 205 -60.25 22.91 13.24
N GLU A 206 -61.53 23.31 13.25
CA GLU A 206 -62.59 22.65 14.04
C GLU A 206 -62.68 21.13 13.79
N TRP A 207 -62.27 20.69 12.60
CA TRP A 207 -62.29 19.28 12.21
C TRP A 207 -60.96 18.53 12.40
N ALA A 208 -59.88 19.18 12.85
CA ALA A 208 -58.53 18.58 12.96
C ALA A 208 -58.52 17.33 13.86
N HIS A 209 -59.16 17.41 15.03
CA HIS A 209 -59.26 16.27 15.95
C HIS A 209 -60.00 15.07 15.31
N PHE A 210 -61.11 15.32 14.61
CA PHE A 210 -61.85 14.27 13.90
C PHE A 210 -61.07 13.67 12.73
N ALA A 211 -60.20 14.46 12.09
CA ALA A 211 -59.29 13.97 11.05
C ALA A 211 -58.19 13.06 11.64
N LEU A 212 -57.60 13.44 12.77
CA LEU A 212 -56.63 12.60 13.49
C LEU A 212 -57.26 11.31 13.99
N GLN A 213 -58.48 11.37 14.55
CA GLN A 213 -59.23 10.19 15.01
C GLN A 213 -59.54 9.25 13.83
N PHE A 214 -59.96 9.80 12.69
CA PHE A 214 -60.16 9.02 11.48
C PHE A 214 -58.87 8.33 11.00
N ALA A 215 -57.75 9.06 10.97
CA ALA A 215 -56.46 8.49 10.58
C ALA A 215 -56.03 7.36 11.54
N ALA A 216 -56.18 7.55 12.86
CA ALA A 216 -55.89 6.54 13.85
C ALA A 216 -56.78 5.29 13.68
N GLN A 217 -58.09 5.46 13.48
CA GLN A 217 -59.01 4.36 13.22
C GLN A 217 -58.65 3.59 11.95
N ARG A 218 -58.30 4.27 10.85
CA ARG A 218 -57.90 3.60 9.60
C ARG A 218 -56.57 2.86 9.74
N VAL A 219 -55.59 3.43 10.41
CA VAL A 219 -54.28 2.80 10.61
C VAL A 219 -54.38 1.57 11.53
N CYS A 220 -55.25 1.61 12.54
CA CYS A 220 -55.48 0.50 13.46
C CYS A 220 -56.56 -0.49 13.01
N ALA A 221 -57.22 -0.27 11.88
CA ALA A 221 -58.21 -1.22 11.33
C ALA A 221 -57.55 -2.52 10.83
N SER A 222 -56.28 -2.46 10.44
CA SER A 222 -55.51 -3.63 9.99
C SER A 222 -54.79 -4.30 11.16
N GLN A 223 -54.84 -5.63 11.22
CA GLN A 223 -54.06 -6.43 12.17
C GLN A 223 -52.57 -6.54 11.75
N HIS A 224 -52.23 -6.13 10.53
CA HIS A 224 -50.89 -6.25 9.96
C HIS A 224 -50.14 -4.93 10.04
N LEU A 225 -48.95 -4.95 10.65
CA LEU A 225 -48.08 -3.80 10.79
C LEU A 225 -46.98 -3.79 9.71
N SER A 226 -47.03 -2.76 8.85
CA SER A 226 -45.99 -2.42 7.86
C SER A 226 -45.07 -1.30 8.37
N PRO A 227 -43.86 -1.09 7.82
CA PRO A 227 -43.02 0.04 8.19
C PRO A 227 -43.70 1.41 7.97
N PRO A 228 -44.40 1.68 6.85
CA PRO A 228 -45.17 2.91 6.68
C PRO A 228 -46.28 3.10 7.73
N SER A 229 -47.04 2.06 8.05
CA SER A 229 -48.09 2.14 9.07
C SER A 229 -47.51 2.35 10.47
N LEU A 230 -46.36 1.74 10.77
CA LEU A 230 -45.64 2.00 12.02
C LEU A 230 -45.19 3.46 12.11
N ALA A 231 -44.65 4.02 11.04
CA ALA A 231 -44.26 5.44 10.99
C ALA A 231 -45.48 6.37 11.21
N LEU A 232 -46.63 6.04 10.61
CA LEU A 232 -47.88 6.77 10.84
C LEU A 232 -48.35 6.69 12.30
N ILE A 233 -48.31 5.50 12.92
CA ILE A 233 -48.65 5.34 14.34
C ILE A 233 -47.74 6.21 15.21
N MET A 234 -46.42 6.18 14.95
CA MET A 234 -45.44 6.97 15.70
C MET A 234 -45.70 8.48 15.55
N THR A 235 -46.03 8.92 14.34
CA THR A 235 -46.32 10.32 14.03
C THR A 235 -47.62 10.77 14.73
N LEU A 236 -48.68 9.97 14.66
CA LEU A 236 -49.93 10.23 15.38
C LEU A 236 -49.71 10.30 16.90
N ALA A 237 -48.95 9.36 17.47
CA ALA A 237 -48.64 9.34 18.90
C ALA A 237 -47.78 10.53 19.34
N GLN A 238 -46.95 11.08 18.44
CA GLN A 238 -46.16 12.28 18.68
C GLN A 238 -47.04 13.55 18.66
N ILE A 239 -48.02 13.61 17.76
CA ILE A 239 -48.94 14.74 17.61
C ILE A 239 -49.94 14.79 18.78
N ASP A 240 -50.59 13.67 19.05
CA ASP A 240 -51.58 13.52 20.11
C ASP A 240 -51.36 12.20 20.87
N PRO A 241 -50.65 12.24 22.02
CA PRO A 241 -50.37 11.04 22.81
C PRO A 241 -51.63 10.31 23.31
N GLU A 242 -52.79 11.00 23.38
CA GLU A 242 -54.04 10.42 23.88
C GLU A 242 -54.93 9.84 22.77
N ILE A 243 -54.57 10.01 21.49
CA ILE A 243 -55.39 9.59 20.35
C ILE A 243 -55.71 8.09 20.32
N PHE A 244 -54.83 7.27 20.92
CA PHE A 244 -54.97 5.82 20.99
C PHE A 244 -55.65 5.33 22.28
N ASN A 245 -55.99 6.23 23.22
CA ASN A 245 -56.70 5.86 24.46
C ASN A 245 -58.20 5.64 24.25
N ASP A 246 -58.73 5.95 23.07
CA ASP A 246 -60.13 5.69 22.69
C ASP A 246 -60.38 4.18 22.59
N ALA A 247 -61.47 3.71 23.21
CA ALA A 247 -61.86 2.30 23.29
C ALA A 247 -62.10 1.64 21.91
N HIS A 248 -62.22 2.43 20.85
CA HIS A 248 -62.48 1.97 19.48
C HIS A 248 -61.21 1.77 18.63
N VAL A 249 -60.01 1.97 19.19
CA VAL A 249 -58.74 1.87 18.47
C VAL A 249 -57.92 0.68 18.99
N ASN A 250 -57.89 -0.42 18.24
CA ASN A 250 -57.09 -1.60 18.60
C ASN A 250 -55.72 -1.53 17.92
N MET A 251 -54.72 -1.00 18.63
CA MET A 251 -53.37 -0.86 18.08
C MET A 251 -52.76 -2.24 17.78
N PRO A 252 -52.11 -2.44 16.62
CA PRO A 252 -51.43 -3.70 16.26
C PRO A 252 -50.10 -3.91 17.02
N LEU A 253 -50.03 -3.46 18.28
CA LEU A 253 -48.91 -3.56 19.22
C LEU A 253 -49.41 -4.06 20.57
N LYS A 254 -48.53 -4.67 21.37
CA LYS A 254 -48.90 -5.17 22.72
C LYS A 254 -48.92 -4.08 23.79
N SER A 255 -48.33 -2.92 23.51
CA SER A 255 -48.29 -1.75 24.38
C SER A 255 -48.40 -0.47 23.53
N PHE A 256 -49.02 0.57 24.09
CA PHE A 256 -49.11 1.91 23.48
C PHE A 256 -47.74 2.57 23.30
N GLU A 257 -46.79 2.28 24.18
CA GLU A 257 -45.41 2.74 24.02
C GLU A 257 -44.71 1.90 22.95
N VAL A 258 -44.48 2.50 21.78
CA VAL A 258 -43.93 1.80 20.60
C VAL A 258 -42.64 1.04 20.92
N LEU A 259 -41.74 1.62 21.74
CA LEU A 259 -40.46 1.02 22.10
C LEU A 259 -40.52 0.12 23.36
N ALA A 260 -41.70 -0.28 23.83
CA ALA A 260 -41.82 -1.17 24.97
C ALA A 260 -41.13 -2.53 24.70
N PRO A 261 -40.51 -3.18 25.71
CA PRO A 261 -39.85 -4.49 25.54
C PRO A 261 -40.77 -5.56 24.92
N SER A 262 -42.06 -5.53 25.23
CA SER A 262 -43.07 -6.45 24.69
C SER A 262 -43.32 -6.28 23.18
N ASN A 263 -43.03 -5.10 22.63
CA ASN A 263 -43.22 -4.75 21.22
C ASN A 263 -41.99 -5.11 20.36
N LEU A 264 -40.80 -5.29 20.93
CA LEU A 264 -39.56 -5.54 20.18
C LEU A 264 -39.64 -6.73 19.20
N PRO A 265 -40.25 -7.89 19.54
CA PRO A 265 -40.41 -8.99 18.58
C PRO A 265 -41.34 -8.65 17.40
N ILE A 266 -42.32 -7.76 17.61
CA ILE A 266 -43.23 -7.29 16.55
C ILE A 266 -42.45 -6.33 15.64
N LEU A 267 -41.71 -5.38 16.21
CA LEU A 267 -40.85 -4.46 15.46
C LEU A 267 -39.81 -5.19 14.62
N ALA A 268 -39.14 -6.20 15.20
CA ALA A 268 -38.17 -7.04 14.48
C ALA A 268 -38.79 -7.74 13.28
N ARG A 269 -40.04 -8.22 13.39
CA ARG A 269 -40.75 -8.86 12.28
C ARG A 269 -41.15 -7.84 11.21
N THR A 270 -41.71 -6.70 11.62
CA THR A 270 -42.20 -5.64 10.72
C THR A 270 -41.08 -4.98 9.94
N LEU A 271 -39.94 -4.70 10.58
CA LEU A 271 -38.83 -3.96 9.96
C LEU A 271 -37.86 -4.84 9.16
N ARG A 272 -38.02 -6.17 9.24
CA ARG A 272 -37.23 -7.15 8.49
C ARG A 272 -37.62 -7.21 7.00
N GLU A 273 -38.81 -6.74 6.66
CA GLU A 273 -39.40 -6.83 5.33
C GLU A 273 -39.99 -5.47 4.90
N ALA A 274 -39.91 -5.14 3.62
CA ALA A 274 -40.55 -3.94 3.05
C ALA A 274 -42.04 -4.24 2.73
N ALA A 275 -42.80 -4.60 3.75
CA ALA A 275 -44.23 -4.86 3.62
C ALA A 275 -44.95 -3.61 3.08
N PRO A 276 -45.80 -3.74 2.04
CA PRO A 276 -46.55 -2.60 1.52
C PRO A 276 -47.60 -2.12 2.53
N LEU A 277 -47.93 -0.84 2.46
CA LEU A 277 -48.96 -0.15 3.22
C LEU A 277 -50.32 -0.65 2.76
N PHE A 278 -51.02 -1.33 3.67
CA PHE A 278 -52.34 -1.89 3.41
C PHE A 278 -53.16 -1.84 4.70
N LEU A 279 -54.26 -1.07 4.67
CA LEU A 279 -55.07 -0.71 5.84
C LEU A 279 -56.53 -1.20 5.73
N GLU A 280 -56.80 -2.22 4.92
CA GLU A 280 -58.14 -2.82 4.85
C GLU A 280 -58.35 -3.84 5.98
N ALA A 281 -59.55 -3.83 6.56
CA ALA A 281 -59.95 -4.79 7.57
C ALA A 281 -60.23 -6.17 6.93
N ASP A 282 -59.77 -7.23 7.59
CA ASP A 282 -60.04 -8.64 7.23
C ASP A 282 -59.56 -9.14 5.86
N ALA A 283 -58.77 -8.35 5.12
CA ALA A 283 -58.19 -8.75 3.84
C ALA A 283 -56.80 -9.40 4.00
N THR A 284 -56.51 -10.42 3.18
CA THR A 284 -55.20 -11.08 3.17
C THR A 284 -54.12 -10.13 2.65
N GLN A 285 -53.02 -10.02 3.39
CA GLN A 285 -51.93 -9.12 3.01
C GLN A 285 -51.40 -9.47 1.61
N PRO A 286 -51.22 -8.48 0.71
CA PRO A 286 -50.54 -8.71 -0.56
C PRO A 286 -49.12 -9.21 -0.27
N THR A 287 -48.72 -10.31 -0.93
CA THR A 287 -47.38 -10.89 -0.78
C THR A 287 -46.34 -9.82 -1.09
N GLY A 288 -45.51 -9.51 -0.08
CA GLY A 288 -44.51 -8.45 -0.17
C GLY A 288 -43.59 -8.65 -1.37
N GLY A 289 -43.42 -7.59 -2.16
CA GLY A 289 -42.51 -7.58 -3.30
C GLY A 289 -41.04 -7.61 -2.86
N THR A 290 -40.24 -8.27 -3.69
CA THR A 290 -38.78 -8.43 -3.62
C THR A 290 -38.06 -7.10 -3.41
N TRP A 291 -37.50 -6.90 -2.21
CA TRP A 291 -36.44 -5.96 -1.83
C TRP A 291 -36.51 -4.47 -2.26
N ALA A 292 -36.35 -3.56 -1.30
CA ALA A 292 -36.14 -2.12 -1.55
C ALA A 292 -34.66 -1.72 -1.32
N THR A 293 -34.11 -0.84 -2.15
CA THR A 293 -32.71 -0.38 -2.05
C THR A 293 -32.45 0.48 -0.82
N LYS A 294 -33.45 1.25 -0.37
CA LYS A 294 -33.39 2.13 0.79
C LYS A 294 -34.09 1.50 1.99
N VAL A 295 -33.54 1.79 3.17
CA VAL A 295 -34.14 1.43 4.46
C VAL A 295 -35.49 2.15 4.62
N PRO A 296 -36.53 1.50 5.16
CA PRO A 296 -37.82 2.13 5.43
C PRO A 296 -37.73 3.33 6.38
N LEU A 297 -38.59 4.33 6.17
CA LEU A 297 -38.68 5.61 6.89
C LEU A 297 -38.83 5.45 8.41
N ALA A 298 -39.53 4.40 8.86
CA ALA A 298 -39.75 4.12 10.27
C ALA A 298 -38.45 4.05 11.09
N TRP A 299 -37.33 3.64 10.48
CA TRP A 299 -36.04 3.57 11.15
C TRP A 299 -35.53 4.94 11.63
N ASP A 300 -35.72 6.00 10.85
CA ASP A 300 -35.23 7.33 11.22
C ASP A 300 -35.95 7.87 12.46
N LEU A 301 -37.26 7.59 12.59
CA LEU A 301 -38.08 7.94 13.75
C LEU A 301 -37.70 7.13 15.00
N LEU A 302 -37.47 5.82 14.83
CA LEU A 302 -37.07 4.93 15.94
C LEU A 302 -35.71 5.33 16.51
N LEU A 303 -34.72 5.56 15.63
CA LEU A 303 -33.40 6.04 16.04
C LEU A 303 -33.46 7.45 16.66
N ALA A 304 -34.30 8.34 16.11
CA ALA A 304 -34.49 9.67 16.71
C ALA A 304 -34.98 9.60 18.15
N LYS A 305 -35.92 8.69 18.46
CA LYS A 305 -36.44 8.51 19.81
C LYS A 305 -35.33 8.07 20.79
N TYR A 306 -34.49 7.10 20.42
CA TYR A 306 -33.35 6.68 21.26
C TYR A 306 -32.25 7.75 21.41
N PHE A 307 -32.00 8.55 20.37
CA PHE A 307 -30.94 9.56 20.38
C PHE A 307 -31.39 10.94 20.88
N SER A 308 -32.67 11.11 21.20
CA SER A 308 -33.26 12.37 21.69
C SER A 308 -32.81 12.78 23.10
N GLY A 309 -32.15 11.89 23.85
CA GLY A 309 -31.70 12.14 25.22
C GLY A 309 -32.81 12.14 26.28
N VAL A 310 -34.08 11.92 25.89
CA VAL A 310 -35.21 11.81 26.81
C VAL A 310 -35.44 10.33 27.16
N GLU A 311 -35.05 9.92 28.36
CA GLU A 311 -35.32 8.57 28.85
C GLU A 311 -36.81 8.37 29.11
N SER A 312 -37.46 7.57 28.26
CA SER A 312 -38.81 7.11 28.51
C SER A 312 -38.76 5.90 29.45
N LYS A 313 -39.36 6.03 30.64
CA LYS A 313 -39.38 5.01 31.70
C LYS A 313 -39.95 3.65 31.27
N ASN A 314 -40.70 3.60 30.17
CA ASN A 314 -41.37 2.40 29.66
C ASN A 314 -40.75 1.84 28.37
N SER A 315 -39.70 2.48 27.83
CA SER A 315 -39.01 2.02 26.62
C SER A 315 -37.92 1.00 26.96
N ALA A 316 -37.66 0.07 26.05
CA ALA A 316 -36.60 -0.91 26.22
C ALA A 316 -35.20 -0.26 26.16
N PRO A 317 -34.17 -0.85 26.80
CA PRO A 317 -32.79 -0.42 26.63
C PRO A 317 -32.36 -0.48 25.16
N PHE A 318 -31.55 0.50 24.73
CA PHE A 318 -31.05 0.55 23.35
C PHE A 318 -30.31 -0.73 22.94
N ALA A 319 -29.55 -1.33 23.86
CA ALA A 319 -28.84 -2.59 23.62
C ALA A 319 -29.80 -3.75 23.26
N ASP A 320 -30.95 -3.85 23.93
CA ASP A 320 -31.96 -4.89 23.64
C ASP A 320 -32.66 -4.64 22.31
N PHE A 321 -32.98 -3.37 22.02
CA PHE A 321 -33.53 -2.98 20.72
C PHE A 321 -32.55 -3.32 19.59
N TRP A 322 -31.28 -2.92 19.71
CA TRP A 322 -30.26 -3.17 18.71
C TRP A 322 -30.05 -4.67 18.49
N ARG A 323 -29.92 -5.44 19.57
CA ARG A 323 -29.76 -6.89 19.51
C ARG A 323 -30.95 -7.57 18.80
N MET A 324 -32.19 -7.35 19.25
CA MET A 324 -33.34 -8.08 18.72
C MET A 324 -33.82 -7.56 17.36
N VAL A 325 -33.80 -6.24 17.15
CA VAL A 325 -34.40 -5.59 15.97
C VAL A 325 -33.39 -5.37 14.85
N VAL A 326 -32.09 -5.37 15.12
CA VAL A 326 -31.02 -5.22 14.10
C VAL A 326 -30.15 -6.48 14.00
N ASP A 327 -29.50 -6.91 15.08
CA ASP A 327 -28.49 -7.97 15.02
C ASP A 327 -29.11 -9.35 14.72
N GLU A 328 -30.08 -9.78 15.52
CA GLU A 328 -30.76 -11.07 15.42
C GLU A 328 -31.77 -11.12 14.25
N SER A 329 -32.06 -10.00 13.58
CA SER A 329 -33.05 -9.91 12.50
C SER A 329 -32.41 -9.66 11.12
N LEU A 330 -31.56 -8.64 10.98
CA LEU A 330 -30.97 -8.18 9.71
C LEU A 330 -29.59 -8.79 9.47
N PHE A 331 -28.85 -9.07 10.54
CA PHE A 331 -27.53 -9.72 10.48
C PHE A 331 -27.56 -11.22 10.83
N ALA A 332 -28.75 -11.79 11.07
CA ALA A 332 -28.90 -13.22 11.33
C ALA A 332 -28.15 -14.08 10.29
N ASN A 333 -27.65 -15.25 10.70
CA ASN A 333 -26.86 -16.11 9.81
C ASN A 333 -27.59 -16.44 8.49
N GLN A 334 -28.91 -16.65 8.55
CA GLN A 334 -29.79 -16.93 7.41
C GLN A 334 -30.37 -15.67 6.73
N ALA A 335 -29.95 -14.47 7.14
CA ALA A 335 -30.38 -13.23 6.50
C ALA A 335 -29.74 -13.08 5.12
N SER A 336 -30.55 -12.69 4.14
CA SER A 336 -30.10 -12.47 2.77
C SER A 336 -29.16 -11.26 2.68
N PRO A 337 -28.32 -11.16 1.63
CA PRO A 337 -27.41 -10.02 1.45
C PRO A 337 -28.12 -8.66 1.45
N GLU A 338 -29.34 -8.64 0.92
CA GLU A 338 -30.25 -7.50 0.93
C GLU A 338 -30.55 -6.97 2.34
N ARG A 339 -30.87 -7.89 3.27
CA ARG A 339 -31.18 -7.57 4.67
C ARG A 339 -29.93 -7.10 5.40
N LYS A 340 -28.79 -7.76 5.16
CA LYS A 340 -27.48 -7.34 5.69
C LYS A 340 -27.08 -5.95 5.17
N SER A 341 -27.42 -5.62 3.93
CA SER A 341 -27.24 -4.27 3.36
C SER A 341 -28.07 -3.22 4.11
N TRP A 342 -29.34 -3.49 4.43
CA TRP A 342 -30.12 -2.61 5.31
C TRP A 342 -29.51 -2.48 6.70
N GLY A 343 -29.04 -3.60 7.28
CA GLY A 343 -28.31 -3.60 8.53
C GLY A 343 -27.12 -2.63 8.51
N PHE A 344 -26.31 -2.65 7.45
CA PHE A 344 -25.20 -1.70 7.29
C PHE A 344 -25.68 -0.25 7.14
N GLN A 345 -26.74 0.01 6.37
CA GLN A 345 -27.29 1.36 6.24
C GLN A 345 -27.81 1.90 7.57
N ILE A 346 -28.44 1.07 8.40
CA ILE A 346 -28.89 1.42 9.75
C ILE A 346 -27.68 1.67 10.66
N LEU A 347 -26.65 0.81 10.60
CA LEU A 347 -25.40 1.03 11.32
C LEU A 347 -24.76 2.37 10.95
N HIS A 348 -24.69 2.74 9.67
CA HIS A 348 -24.14 4.02 9.22
C HIS A 348 -24.92 5.20 9.80
N ARG A 349 -26.26 5.16 9.75
CA ARG A 349 -27.13 6.18 10.35
C ARG A 349 -26.96 6.27 11.88
N SER A 350 -26.80 5.13 12.55
CA SER A 350 -26.54 5.07 13.99
C SER A 350 -25.18 5.66 14.34
N LEU A 351 -24.10 5.29 13.63
CA LEU A 351 -22.76 5.84 13.85
C LEU A 351 -22.73 7.37 13.68
N GLU A 352 -23.49 7.91 12.74
CA GLU A 352 -23.60 9.36 12.53
C GLU A 352 -24.37 10.11 13.61
N ARG A 353 -25.18 9.46 14.45
CA ARG A 353 -26.11 10.16 15.37
C ARG A 353 -26.00 9.70 16.83
N ALA A 354 -25.48 8.50 17.08
CA ALA A 354 -25.44 7.91 18.42
C ALA A 354 -24.51 8.67 19.38
N PRO A 355 -24.94 8.89 20.64
CA PRO A 355 -24.08 9.46 21.67
C PRO A 355 -22.96 8.48 22.06
N GLN A 356 -21.89 9.00 22.68
CA GLN A 356 -20.66 8.25 22.99
C GLN A 356 -20.91 6.96 23.79
N ASP A 357 -21.89 6.98 24.71
CA ASP A 357 -22.20 5.87 25.61
C ASP A 357 -22.93 4.72 24.90
N LEU A 358 -23.56 5.01 23.75
CA LEU A 358 -24.30 4.02 22.97
C LEU A 358 -23.48 3.36 21.85
N LEU A 359 -22.34 3.95 21.47
CA LEU A 359 -21.49 3.46 20.39
C LEU A 359 -21.00 2.01 20.60
N PRO A 360 -20.58 1.56 21.80
CA PRO A 360 -20.14 0.19 22.01
C PRO A 360 -21.24 -0.85 21.74
N PHE A 361 -22.51 -0.52 22.03
CA PHE A 361 -23.63 -1.44 21.84
C PHE A 361 -23.99 -1.69 20.37
N LEU A 362 -23.40 -0.95 19.43
CA LEU A 362 -23.60 -1.17 17.99
C LEU A 362 -22.85 -2.40 17.48
N PHE A 363 -21.79 -2.84 18.16
CA PHE A 363 -20.87 -3.89 17.71
C PHE A 363 -21.24 -5.25 18.31
N THR A 364 -22.35 -5.81 17.82
CA THR A 364 -22.93 -7.08 18.28
C THR A 364 -22.41 -8.31 17.52
N PRO A 365 -22.62 -9.54 18.01
CA PRO A 365 -21.98 -10.74 17.48
C PRO A 365 -22.23 -11.02 16.00
N ASN A 366 -23.49 -10.93 15.53
CA ASN A 366 -23.80 -11.26 14.13
C ASN A 366 -23.34 -10.15 13.17
N LEU A 367 -23.43 -8.90 13.61
CA LEU A 367 -22.91 -7.74 12.91
C LEU A 367 -21.40 -7.83 12.74
N MET A 368 -20.65 -8.11 13.81
CA MET A 368 -19.19 -8.25 13.77
C MET A 368 -18.76 -9.40 12.86
N ARG A 369 -19.40 -10.57 12.99
CA ARG A 369 -19.14 -11.71 12.09
C ARG A 369 -19.39 -11.34 10.63
N THR A 370 -20.51 -10.68 10.34
CA THR A 370 -20.84 -10.25 8.98
C THR A 370 -19.85 -9.21 8.47
N TRP A 371 -19.45 -8.25 9.30
CA TRP A 371 -18.55 -7.18 8.92
C TRP A 371 -17.14 -7.69 8.61
N VAL A 372 -16.56 -8.51 9.50
CA VAL A 372 -15.25 -9.13 9.28
C VAL A 372 -15.25 -9.99 8.01
N ASN A 373 -16.26 -10.85 7.85
CA ASN A 373 -16.35 -11.73 6.67
C ASN A 373 -16.51 -10.98 5.34
N GLN A 374 -17.12 -9.79 5.35
CA GLN A 374 -17.30 -8.97 4.14
C GLN A 374 -16.07 -8.08 3.87
N LEU A 375 -15.27 -7.76 4.88
CA LEU A 375 -14.02 -7.03 4.69
C LEU A 375 -12.88 -7.93 4.19
N SER A 376 -12.86 -9.20 4.57
CA SER A 376 -11.72 -10.11 4.28
C SER A 376 -11.49 -10.42 2.79
N GLY A 377 -12.44 -10.11 1.90
CA GLY A 377 -12.31 -10.36 0.47
C GLY A 377 -12.97 -9.25 -0.36
N LYS A 378 -12.28 -8.79 -1.41
CA LYS A 378 -12.75 -7.71 -2.30
C LYS A 378 -13.89 -8.14 -3.23
N ASP A 379 -14.00 -9.44 -3.49
CA ASP A 379 -15.01 -10.11 -4.31
C ASP A 379 -16.38 -10.27 -3.60
N ARG A 380 -16.42 -10.06 -2.28
CA ARG A 380 -17.63 -10.22 -1.48
C ARG A 380 -18.68 -9.15 -1.83
N LEU A 381 -19.94 -9.58 -1.96
CA LEU A 381 -21.05 -8.74 -2.44
C LEU A 381 -21.25 -7.44 -1.64
N LEU A 382 -21.04 -7.45 -0.32
CA LEU A 382 -21.20 -6.29 0.55
C LEU A 382 -19.87 -5.63 0.96
N HIS A 383 -18.76 -5.98 0.29
CA HIS A 383 -17.44 -5.42 0.60
C HIS A 383 -17.44 -3.88 0.59
N SER A 384 -18.09 -3.26 -0.41
CA SER A 384 -18.20 -1.80 -0.48
C SER A 384 -18.96 -1.19 0.71
N MET A 385 -20.01 -1.85 1.21
CA MET A 385 -20.74 -1.39 2.40
C MET A 385 -19.91 -1.57 3.67
N ALA A 386 -19.23 -2.71 3.78
CA ALA A 386 -18.33 -3.03 4.89
C ALA A 386 -17.16 -2.04 4.96
N LEU A 387 -16.56 -1.67 3.82
CA LEU A 387 -15.51 -0.67 3.74
C LEU A 387 -16.02 0.73 4.11
N LYS A 388 -17.23 1.11 3.67
CA LYS A 388 -17.87 2.36 4.13
C LYS A 388 -18.03 2.37 5.65
N THR A 389 -18.39 1.25 6.27
CA THR A 389 -18.49 1.15 7.74
C THR A 389 -17.18 1.56 8.42
N VAL A 390 -16.01 1.18 7.89
CA VAL A 390 -14.70 1.62 8.43
C VAL A 390 -14.60 3.15 8.46
N GLU A 391 -15.02 3.83 7.39
CA GLU A 391 -15.03 5.29 7.33
C GLU A 391 -16.00 5.91 8.35
N TYR A 392 -17.18 5.32 8.55
CA TYR A 392 -18.15 5.78 9.53
C TYR A 392 -17.67 5.58 10.97
N VAL A 393 -17.01 4.45 11.26
CA VAL A 393 -16.41 4.19 12.58
C VAL A 393 -15.31 5.23 12.86
N SER A 394 -14.42 5.48 11.90
CA SER A 394 -13.38 6.51 12.04
C SER A 394 -13.98 7.90 12.27
N ARG A 395 -15.06 8.26 11.55
CA ARG A 395 -15.78 9.52 11.75
C ARG A 395 -16.44 9.60 13.14
N ALA A 396 -17.03 8.52 13.63
CA ALA A 396 -17.64 8.47 14.96
C ALA A 396 -16.60 8.66 16.07
N VAL A 397 -15.42 8.03 15.96
CA VAL A 397 -14.32 8.21 16.92
C VAL A 397 -13.78 9.63 16.90
N LYS A 398 -13.61 10.24 15.71
CA LYS A 398 -13.18 11.64 15.60
C LYS A 398 -14.14 12.62 16.26
N ARG A 399 -15.45 12.33 16.25
CA ARG A 399 -16.45 13.12 16.98
C ARG A 399 -16.35 12.92 18.49
N SER A 400 -16.05 11.71 18.93
CA SER A 400 -16.03 11.33 20.35
C SER A 400 -14.79 10.49 20.70
N PRO A 401 -13.61 11.11 20.88
CA PRO A 401 -12.36 10.38 21.13
C PRO A 401 -12.38 9.51 22.40
N THR A 402 -13.16 9.94 23.40
CA THR A 402 -13.41 9.20 24.65
C THR A 402 -14.01 7.82 24.44
N ALA A 403 -14.79 7.62 23.38
CA ALA A 403 -15.38 6.33 23.03
C ALA A 403 -14.40 5.39 22.29
N GLY A 404 -13.26 5.90 21.80
CA GLY A 404 -12.34 5.12 20.98
C GLY A 404 -11.76 3.90 21.69
N VAL A 405 -11.43 4.01 22.99
CA VAL A 405 -10.96 2.86 23.78
C VAL A 405 -12.06 1.80 23.89
N ALA A 406 -13.28 2.19 24.23
CA ALA A 406 -14.42 1.28 24.33
C ALA A 406 -14.69 0.57 22.99
N LEU A 407 -14.60 1.31 21.88
CA LEU A 407 -14.74 0.74 20.54
C LEU A 407 -13.63 -0.25 20.21
N VAL A 408 -12.36 0.08 20.45
CA VAL A 408 -11.23 -0.85 20.25
C VAL A 408 -11.43 -2.12 21.08
N THR A 409 -11.89 -1.99 22.33
CA THR A 409 -12.18 -3.17 23.17
C THR A 409 -13.33 -4.03 22.64
N GLN A 410 -14.31 -3.46 21.93
CA GLN A 410 -15.35 -4.25 21.27
C GLN A 410 -14.83 -4.91 19.98
N LEU A 411 -14.00 -4.22 19.19
CA LEU A 411 -13.42 -4.75 17.95
C LEU A 411 -12.40 -5.87 18.16
N LEU A 412 -11.67 -5.81 19.28
CA LEU A 412 -10.68 -6.81 19.68
C LEU A 412 -11.19 -7.80 20.73
N GLY A 413 -12.38 -7.54 21.29
CA GLY A 413 -12.96 -8.31 22.39
C GLY A 413 -13.71 -9.56 21.94
N GLU A 414 -14.64 -10.01 22.77
CA GLU A 414 -15.37 -11.29 22.65
C GLU A 414 -16.02 -11.53 21.28
N HIS A 415 -16.56 -10.47 20.67
CA HIS A 415 -17.29 -10.56 19.40
C HIS A 415 -16.43 -10.17 18.18
N GLY A 416 -15.22 -9.69 18.45
CA GLY A 416 -14.28 -9.20 17.46
C GLY A 416 -13.23 -10.22 17.06
N ARG A 417 -12.10 -9.72 16.57
CA ARG A 417 -10.92 -10.53 16.29
C ARG A 417 -9.67 -9.81 16.74
N GLN A 418 -8.76 -10.55 17.37
CA GLN A 418 -7.49 -10.02 17.85
C GLN A 418 -6.59 -9.51 16.72
N ASP A 419 -6.74 -10.11 15.54
CA ASP A 419 -6.04 -9.84 14.29
C ASP A 419 -6.94 -9.10 13.27
N PHE A 420 -7.91 -8.32 13.75
CA PHE A 420 -8.93 -7.65 12.92
C PHE A 420 -8.33 -6.94 11.71
N ASP A 421 -7.33 -6.07 11.89
CA ASP A 421 -6.72 -5.31 10.80
C ASP A 421 -6.03 -6.22 9.76
N LYS A 422 -5.40 -7.33 10.20
CA LYS A 422 -4.78 -8.34 9.30
C LYS A 422 -5.85 -9.07 8.49
N VAL A 423 -6.85 -9.66 9.15
CA VAL A 423 -7.92 -10.43 8.50
C VAL A 423 -8.78 -9.58 7.57
N THR A 424 -8.98 -8.31 7.91
CA THR A 424 -9.81 -7.41 7.12
C THR A 424 -9.03 -6.65 6.06
N HIS A 425 -7.71 -6.79 6.02
CA HIS A 425 -6.79 -5.96 5.21
C HIS A 425 -7.11 -4.46 5.37
N THR A 426 -7.44 -4.02 6.58
CA THR A 426 -7.73 -2.61 6.91
C THR A 426 -6.81 -2.09 8.01
N LYS A 427 -6.82 -0.77 8.24
CA LYS A 427 -6.09 -0.10 9.32
C LYS A 427 -7.05 0.55 10.30
N THR A 428 -8.15 -0.14 10.59
CA THR A 428 -9.27 0.43 11.34
C THR A 428 -8.86 0.68 12.79
N ILE A 429 -8.22 -0.31 13.41
CA ILE A 429 -7.78 -0.21 14.81
C ILE A 429 -6.62 0.78 14.92
N GLU A 430 -5.63 0.70 14.03
CA GLU A 430 -4.53 1.66 13.98
C GLU A 430 -5.06 3.10 13.81
N SER A 431 -6.05 3.32 12.94
CA SER A 431 -6.68 4.62 12.75
C SER A 431 -7.41 5.10 14.00
N ILE A 432 -8.12 4.24 14.72
CA ILE A 432 -8.81 4.62 15.97
C ILE A 432 -7.77 5.01 17.02
N LEU A 433 -6.74 4.18 17.23
CA LEU A 433 -5.68 4.42 18.21
C LEU A 433 -4.90 5.71 17.93
N SER A 434 -4.61 6.02 16.65
CA SER A 434 -3.95 7.27 16.26
C SER A 434 -4.76 8.54 16.55
N SER A 435 -6.06 8.41 16.75
CA SER A 435 -6.95 9.54 17.08
C SER A 435 -7.16 9.75 18.58
N LEU A 436 -6.67 8.83 19.41
CA LEU A 436 -6.73 8.93 20.87
C LEU A 436 -5.68 9.93 21.39
N ASP A 437 -6.00 10.57 22.49
CA ASP A 437 -5.04 11.37 23.26
C ASP A 437 -4.18 10.48 24.17
N GLN A 438 -3.18 11.08 24.83
CA GLN A 438 -2.29 10.37 25.76
C GLN A 438 -3.06 9.65 26.88
N ALA A 439 -4.15 10.26 27.37
CA ALA A 439 -5.02 9.64 28.37
C ALA A 439 -5.77 8.41 27.83
N GLY A 440 -6.25 8.46 26.58
CA GLY A 440 -6.86 7.34 25.89
C GLY A 440 -5.90 6.17 25.69
N ILE A 441 -4.66 6.44 25.27
CA ILE A 441 -3.61 5.41 25.13
C ILE A 441 -3.30 4.77 26.48
N GLN A 442 -3.18 5.57 27.55
CA GLN A 442 -2.94 5.06 28.91
C GLN A 442 -4.08 4.15 29.41
N ARG A 443 -5.35 4.51 29.14
CA ARG A 443 -6.49 3.63 29.45
C ARG A 443 -6.48 2.33 28.64
N TYR A 444 -6.08 2.39 27.37
CA TYR A 444 -5.93 1.19 26.55
C TYR A 444 -4.79 0.29 27.07
N LEU A 445 -3.64 0.86 27.45
CA LEU A 445 -2.57 0.11 28.09
C LEU A 445 -3.00 -0.50 29.44
N GLU A 446 -3.80 0.22 30.23
CA GLU A 446 -4.38 -0.33 31.47
C GLU A 446 -5.27 -1.54 31.18
N HIS A 447 -6.10 -1.48 30.13
CA HIS A 447 -6.87 -2.64 29.68
C HIS A 447 -5.98 -3.82 29.27
N LEU A 448 -4.94 -3.60 28.45
CA LEU A 448 -4.01 -4.66 28.04
C LEU A 448 -3.29 -5.29 29.24
N ARG A 449 -2.86 -4.48 30.21
CA ARG A 449 -2.27 -4.97 31.46
C ARG A 449 -3.27 -5.81 32.25
N ASN A 450 -4.52 -5.38 32.36
CA ASN A 450 -5.57 -6.14 33.05
C ASN A 450 -5.83 -7.49 32.38
N VAL A 451 -5.83 -7.56 31.04
CA VAL A 451 -5.93 -8.83 30.30
C VAL A 451 -4.76 -9.77 30.65
N ALA A 452 -3.54 -9.25 30.78
CA ALA A 452 -2.40 -10.05 31.19
C ALA A 452 -2.44 -10.51 32.67
N TYR A 453 -3.06 -9.71 33.56
CA TYR A 453 -3.19 -9.98 34.99
C TYR A 453 -4.32 -10.92 35.37
N GLN A 454 -5.50 -10.70 34.81
CA GLN A 454 -6.78 -11.28 35.25
C GLN A 454 -7.09 -12.54 34.47
N VAL A 455 -6.26 -13.57 34.68
CA VAL A 455 -6.49 -14.88 34.08
C VAL A 455 -7.22 -15.79 35.06
N ASN A 456 -8.24 -16.50 34.58
CA ASN A 456 -9.00 -17.43 35.40
C ASN A 456 -8.14 -18.65 35.74
N LYS A 457 -8.15 -19.07 37.02
CA LYS A 457 -7.36 -20.22 37.48
C LYS A 457 -7.80 -21.57 36.86
N SER A 458 -8.98 -21.61 36.24
CA SER A 458 -9.53 -22.77 35.52
C SER A 458 -9.09 -22.86 34.06
N ASP A 459 -8.47 -21.82 33.51
CA ASP A 459 -8.11 -21.78 32.09
C ASP A 459 -6.89 -22.65 31.81
N SER A 460 -6.83 -23.22 30.60
CA SER A 460 -5.68 -24.01 30.17
C SER A 460 -4.42 -23.14 30.04
N VAL A 461 -3.24 -23.72 30.26
CA VAL A 461 -1.95 -23.03 30.12
C VAL A 461 -1.81 -22.39 28.73
N LEU A 462 -2.28 -23.08 27.68
CA LEU A 462 -2.29 -22.56 26.32
C LEU A 462 -3.12 -21.28 26.20
N HIS A 463 -4.34 -21.25 26.74
CA HIS A 463 -5.22 -20.08 26.70
C HIS A 463 -4.60 -18.88 27.43
N VAL A 464 -4.00 -19.13 28.61
CA VAL A 464 -3.27 -18.10 29.38
C VAL A 464 -2.11 -17.52 28.56
N THR A 465 -1.32 -18.38 27.91
CA THR A 465 -0.19 -17.95 27.08
C THR A 465 -0.66 -17.12 25.88
N THR A 466 -1.71 -17.56 25.16
CA THR A 466 -2.27 -16.82 24.02
C THR A 466 -2.78 -15.43 24.43
N GLN A 467 -3.48 -15.31 25.56
CA GLN A 467 -3.96 -14.02 26.06
C GLN A 467 -2.82 -13.06 26.41
N ARG A 468 -1.79 -13.56 27.09
CA ARG A 468 -0.62 -12.76 27.47
C ARG A 468 0.23 -12.37 26.26
N GLN A 469 0.33 -13.27 25.28
CA GLN A 469 0.96 -13.01 24.00
C GLN A 469 0.26 -11.88 23.28
N TRP A 470 -1.06 -11.98 23.15
CA TRP A 470 -1.87 -10.94 22.51
C TRP A 470 -1.66 -9.57 23.18
N ALA A 471 -1.69 -9.51 24.52
CA ALA A 471 -1.48 -8.25 25.23
C ALA A 471 -0.10 -7.64 24.93
N ALA A 472 0.96 -8.46 24.87
CA ALA A 472 2.31 -8.01 24.54
C ALA A 472 2.46 -7.60 23.06
N ASP A 473 1.79 -8.32 22.15
CA ASP A 473 1.75 -7.99 20.72
C ASP A 473 1.07 -6.65 20.46
N GLN A 474 -0.04 -6.36 21.16
CA GLN A 474 -0.72 -5.05 21.06
C GLN A 474 0.16 -3.92 21.62
N MET A 475 0.89 -4.14 22.71
CA MET A 475 1.84 -3.14 23.22
C MET A 475 2.97 -2.87 22.22
N LEU A 476 3.51 -3.91 21.57
CA LEU A 476 4.51 -3.75 20.51
C LEU A 476 3.94 -3.01 19.30
N ALA A 477 2.69 -3.31 18.90
CA ALA A 477 2.02 -2.62 17.80
C ALA A 477 1.88 -1.11 18.04
N LEU A 478 1.59 -0.70 19.29
CA LEU A 478 1.57 0.72 19.68
C LEU A 478 2.95 1.38 19.50
N VAL A 479 4.04 0.68 19.86
CA VAL A 479 5.41 1.19 19.72
C VAL A 479 5.86 1.26 18.26
N ARG A 480 5.42 0.30 17.43
CA ARG A 480 5.70 0.23 15.99
C ARG A 480 4.96 1.28 15.18
N SER A 481 3.74 1.66 15.57
CA SER A 481 2.96 2.60 14.79
C SER A 481 3.61 3.99 14.77
N ASN A 482 3.87 4.48 13.55
CA ASN A 482 4.36 5.84 13.32
C ASN A 482 3.24 6.89 13.37
N LEU A 483 1.98 6.46 13.39
CA LEU A 483 0.81 7.34 13.44
C LEU A 483 0.47 7.77 14.88
N ILE A 484 0.92 7.00 15.87
CA ILE A 484 0.65 7.27 17.28
C ILE A 484 1.75 8.18 17.85
N PRO A 485 1.41 9.33 18.46
CA PRO A 485 2.38 10.17 19.13
C PRO A 485 3.10 9.42 20.26
N LYS A 486 4.40 9.21 20.09
CA LYS A 486 5.27 8.58 21.09
C LYS A 486 5.52 9.57 22.24
N SER A 487 5.09 9.21 23.45
CA SER A 487 5.37 9.97 24.67
C SER A 487 6.19 9.12 25.63
N ASP A 488 7.16 9.76 26.29
CA ASP A 488 8.07 9.08 27.21
C ASP A 488 7.33 8.36 28.36
N GLU A 489 6.18 8.90 28.82
CA GLU A 489 5.40 8.31 29.91
C GLU A 489 4.87 6.91 29.58
N TRP A 490 4.05 6.79 28.53
CA TRP A 490 3.45 5.50 28.19
C TRP A 490 4.47 4.51 27.63
N LEU A 491 5.52 4.98 26.94
CA LEU A 491 6.63 4.14 26.51
C LEU A 491 7.38 3.57 27.71
N TYR A 492 7.66 4.40 28.72
CA TYR A 492 8.30 3.95 29.95
C TYR A 492 7.44 2.90 30.67
N ASP A 493 6.11 3.05 30.67
CA ASP A 493 5.20 2.06 31.26
C ASP A 493 5.24 0.72 30.51
N VAL A 494 5.23 0.73 29.17
CA VAL A 494 5.35 -0.48 28.34
C VAL A 494 6.68 -1.18 28.59
N ILE A 495 7.80 -0.46 28.52
CA ILE A 495 9.14 -1.02 28.74
C ILE A 495 9.27 -1.55 30.17
N THR A 496 8.74 -0.82 31.17
CA THR A 496 8.71 -1.27 32.58
C THR A 496 7.92 -2.56 32.73
N PHE A 497 6.75 -2.66 32.10
CA PHE A 497 5.88 -3.83 32.18
C PHE A 497 6.54 -5.06 31.52
N LEU A 498 7.03 -4.93 30.29
CA LEU A 498 7.71 -6.03 29.59
C LEU A 498 8.98 -6.49 30.32
N THR A 499 9.77 -5.54 30.86
CA THR A 499 10.96 -5.86 31.67
C THR A 499 10.60 -6.60 32.96
N ALA A 500 9.56 -6.15 33.67
CA ALA A 500 9.14 -6.76 34.93
C ALA A 500 8.77 -8.23 34.77
N PHE A 501 7.99 -8.55 33.74
CA PHE A 501 7.47 -9.90 33.51
C PHE A 501 8.35 -10.76 32.59
N GLY A 502 9.32 -10.16 31.88
CA GLY A 502 10.30 -10.89 31.08
C GLY A 502 11.54 -11.33 31.87
N CYS A 503 12.04 -10.48 32.79
CA CYS A 503 13.29 -10.73 33.52
C CYS A 503 13.09 -11.17 34.99
N PHE A 504 11.89 -10.97 35.54
CA PHE A 504 11.58 -11.21 36.94
C PHE A 504 10.25 -11.93 37.16
N GLU A 505 10.15 -12.63 38.27
CA GLU A 505 8.90 -13.07 38.88
C GLU A 505 8.43 -12.00 39.87
N VAL A 506 7.24 -11.44 39.64
CA VAL A 506 6.65 -10.39 40.50
C VAL A 506 5.91 -11.03 41.67
N VAL A 507 6.56 -11.09 42.83
CA VAL A 507 6.05 -11.78 44.03
C VAL A 507 5.04 -10.91 44.80
N LYS A 508 5.23 -9.59 44.80
CA LYS A 508 4.35 -8.62 45.48
C LYS A 508 4.15 -7.37 44.64
N THR A 509 2.97 -6.76 44.71
CA THR A 509 2.68 -5.49 44.04
C THR A 509 3.58 -4.37 44.58
N PRO A 510 4.44 -3.74 43.76
CA PRO A 510 5.36 -2.69 44.21
C PRO A 510 4.62 -1.37 44.49
N THR A 511 4.93 -0.72 45.62
CA THR A 511 4.26 0.53 46.02
C THR A 511 4.60 1.70 45.10
N SER A 512 5.82 1.75 44.56
CA SER A 512 6.31 2.85 43.73
C SER A 512 5.78 2.84 42.28
N ARG A 513 5.21 1.72 41.82
CA ARG A 513 4.77 1.51 40.41
C ARG A 513 3.40 0.83 40.31
N LYS A 514 2.53 1.03 41.30
CA LYS A 514 1.23 0.36 41.39
C LYS A 514 0.30 0.65 40.20
N SER A 515 0.48 1.78 39.51
CA SER A 515 -0.27 2.13 38.29
C SER A 515 0.08 1.24 37.08
N VAL A 516 1.28 0.65 37.08
CA VAL A 516 1.82 -0.13 35.97
C VAL A 516 1.93 -1.60 36.33
N LEU A 517 2.37 -1.93 37.54
CA LEU A 517 2.71 -3.29 37.95
C LEU A 517 1.78 -3.78 39.07
N THR A 518 1.17 -4.95 38.85
CA THR A 518 0.38 -5.68 39.85
C THR A 518 0.85 -7.13 39.90
N ALA A 519 0.87 -7.74 41.09
CA ALA A 519 1.14 -9.17 41.21
C ALA A 519 0.04 -9.98 40.46
N PRO A 520 0.40 -10.83 39.49
CA PRO A 520 -0.58 -11.53 38.66
C PRO A 520 -1.29 -12.64 39.45
N SER A 521 -2.52 -12.99 39.04
CA SER A 521 -3.29 -14.07 39.71
C SER A 521 -2.66 -15.46 39.55
N VAL A 522 -1.95 -15.65 38.43
CA VAL A 522 -1.19 -16.84 38.04
C VAL A 522 0.22 -16.37 37.65
N ALA A 523 1.27 -17.06 38.09
CA ALA A 523 2.64 -16.69 37.76
C ALA A 523 2.91 -16.72 36.23
N PHE A 524 3.93 -15.99 35.79
CA PHE A 524 4.42 -16.07 34.42
C PHE A 524 5.38 -17.26 34.34
N HIS A 525 5.09 -18.19 33.44
CA HIS A 525 5.95 -19.35 33.19
C HIS A 525 7.01 -19.00 32.15
N GLU A 526 8.04 -19.83 32.04
CA GLU A 526 9.24 -19.60 31.23
C GLU A 526 8.94 -19.19 29.77
N GLN A 527 8.00 -19.86 29.10
CA GLN A 527 7.59 -19.53 27.72
C GLN A 527 7.03 -18.11 27.59
N THR A 528 6.17 -17.68 28.52
CA THR A 528 5.62 -16.32 28.49
C THR A 528 6.69 -15.28 28.85
N GLN A 529 7.62 -15.63 29.74
CA GLN A 529 8.73 -14.74 30.10
C GLN A 529 9.67 -14.53 28.89
N ALA A 530 10.02 -15.60 28.18
CA ALA A 530 10.80 -15.54 26.93
C ALA A 530 10.11 -14.66 25.88
N LEU A 531 8.80 -14.84 25.70
CA LEU A 531 8.01 -14.00 24.81
C LEU A 531 8.06 -12.51 25.18
N TYR A 532 7.94 -12.18 26.47
CA TYR A 532 7.99 -10.79 26.93
C TYR A 532 9.39 -10.17 26.75
N ARG A 533 10.46 -10.96 26.91
CA ARG A 533 11.84 -10.53 26.56
C ARG A 533 11.97 -10.25 25.07
N LEU A 534 11.46 -11.13 24.21
CA LEU A 534 11.47 -10.93 22.76
C LEU A 534 10.69 -9.67 22.35
N ARG A 535 9.52 -9.41 22.96
CA ARG A 535 8.73 -8.19 22.71
C ARG A 535 9.38 -6.93 23.26
N LEU A 536 10.07 -7.02 24.40
CA LEU A 536 10.91 -5.93 24.93
C LEU A 536 12.00 -5.56 23.91
N GLN A 537 12.75 -6.56 23.44
CA GLN A 537 13.80 -6.36 22.43
C GLN A 537 13.25 -5.73 21.15
N ALA A 538 12.12 -6.23 20.64
CA ALA A 538 11.46 -5.65 19.48
C ALA A 538 11.07 -4.18 19.72
N CYS A 539 10.51 -3.83 20.89
CA CYS A 539 10.20 -2.44 21.24
C CYS A 539 11.47 -1.58 21.25
N LEU A 540 12.58 -2.08 21.82
CA LEU A 540 13.83 -1.34 21.89
C LEU A 540 14.46 -1.13 20.50
N THR A 541 14.33 -2.09 19.58
CA THR A 541 14.74 -1.96 18.18
C THR A 541 13.97 -0.84 17.47
N GLU A 542 12.66 -0.74 17.69
CA GLU A 542 11.81 0.33 17.10
C GLU A 542 12.09 1.71 17.70
N LEU A 543 12.60 1.75 18.94
CA LEU A 543 12.96 2.97 19.65
C LEU A 543 14.42 3.38 19.42
N LYS A 544 15.14 2.73 18.49
CA LYS A 544 16.52 3.10 18.14
C LYS A 544 16.62 4.57 17.73
N GLY A 545 17.59 5.29 18.29
CA GLY A 545 17.80 6.72 18.05
C GLY A 545 16.88 7.67 18.83
N SER A 546 15.88 7.16 19.56
CA SER A 546 15.12 7.93 20.54
C SER A 546 15.81 7.89 21.91
N GLU A 547 15.74 9.00 22.65
CA GLU A 547 16.32 9.12 23.99
C GLU A 547 15.26 9.52 25.01
N ILE A 548 15.33 8.93 26.20
CA ILE A 548 14.58 9.33 27.39
C ILE A 548 15.55 9.89 28.42
N ASN A 549 15.32 11.12 28.89
CA ASN A 549 16.21 11.82 29.83
C ASN A 549 17.70 11.87 29.37
N GLY A 550 17.95 11.94 28.06
CA GLY A 550 19.30 11.96 27.48
C GLY A 550 20.03 10.62 27.49
N ARG A 551 19.30 9.51 27.68
CA ARG A 551 19.79 8.13 27.62
C ARG A 551 19.04 7.34 26.55
N SER A 552 19.70 6.38 25.93
CA SER A 552 19.05 5.47 24.99
C SER A 552 18.06 4.55 25.72
N TRP A 553 17.00 4.12 25.01
CA TRP A 553 16.00 3.20 25.57
C TRP A 553 16.58 1.87 26.10
N PRO A 554 17.56 1.21 25.44
CA PRO A 554 18.24 0.05 26.02
C PRO A 554 18.91 0.34 27.36
N MET A 555 19.51 1.53 27.50
CA MET A 555 20.15 1.95 28.73
C MET A 555 19.14 2.21 29.86
N GLU A 556 17.97 2.78 29.55
CA GLU A 556 16.90 2.94 30.53
C GLU A 556 16.28 1.59 30.92
N ALA A 557 16.09 0.66 29.98
CA ALA A 557 15.64 -0.70 30.26
C ALA A 557 16.62 -1.44 31.19
N ALA A 558 17.93 -1.38 30.93
CA ALA A 558 18.96 -1.89 31.84
C ALA A 558 18.90 -1.17 33.21
N SER A 559 18.70 0.14 33.25
CA SER A 559 18.52 0.84 34.53
C SER A 559 17.28 0.36 35.29
N ILE A 560 16.18 0.03 34.59
CA ILE A 560 14.96 -0.52 35.20
C ILE A 560 15.25 -1.91 35.79
N VAL A 561 15.96 -2.77 35.07
CA VAL A 561 16.40 -4.09 35.57
C VAL A 561 17.23 -3.93 36.85
N ALA A 562 18.22 -3.04 36.85
CA ALA A 562 19.06 -2.78 38.04
C ALA A 562 18.26 -2.26 39.25
N LYS A 563 17.24 -1.43 39.02
CA LYS A 563 16.33 -0.94 40.08
C LYS A 563 15.46 -2.08 40.62
N MET A 564 14.91 -2.93 39.75
CA MET A 564 14.06 -4.07 40.13
C MET A 564 14.83 -5.15 40.89
N LYS A 565 16.09 -5.44 40.52
CA LYS A 565 16.94 -6.42 41.22
C LYS A 565 17.15 -6.08 42.70
N LYS A 566 17.14 -4.79 43.06
CA LYS A 566 17.30 -4.32 44.46
C LYS A 566 16.00 -4.35 45.27
N ASP A 567 14.86 -4.51 44.61
CA ASP A 567 13.54 -4.46 45.23
C ASP A 567 13.05 -5.87 45.58
N LYS A 568 12.63 -6.06 46.84
CA LYS A 568 12.17 -7.34 47.39
C LYS A 568 10.86 -7.83 46.76
N CYS A 569 10.18 -6.99 45.99
CA CYS A 569 8.99 -7.37 45.23
C CYS A 569 9.29 -8.27 44.02
N PHE A 570 10.54 -8.34 43.57
CA PHE A 570 10.95 -9.06 42.36
C PHE A 570 11.93 -10.17 42.70
N LYS A 571 11.77 -11.34 42.06
CA LYS A 571 12.73 -12.44 42.09
C LYS A 571 13.28 -12.64 40.68
N SER A 572 14.59 -12.70 40.51
CA SER A 572 15.19 -12.84 39.17
C SER A 572 14.93 -14.24 38.60
N VAL A 573 14.66 -14.30 37.30
CA VAL A 573 14.45 -15.55 36.54
C VAL A 573 15.78 -16.16 36.07
N ALA A 574 16.81 -15.34 35.86
CA ALA A 574 18.11 -15.77 35.35
C ALA A 574 18.87 -16.66 36.35
N SER A 575 19.66 -17.63 35.87
CA SER A 575 20.54 -18.47 36.68
C SER A 575 21.56 -17.65 37.49
N GLY A 576 22.18 -18.28 38.49
CA GLY A 576 23.26 -17.65 39.27
C GLY A 576 24.42 -17.18 38.39
N LEU A 577 24.80 -17.98 37.38
CA LEU A 577 25.87 -17.66 36.45
C LEU A 577 25.52 -16.46 35.55
N ALA A 578 24.30 -16.43 35.00
CA ALA A 578 23.83 -15.28 34.22
C ALA A 578 23.79 -14.00 35.08
N GLN A 579 23.42 -14.11 36.37
CA GLN A 579 23.43 -12.97 37.28
C GLN A 579 24.84 -12.43 37.56
N GLU A 580 25.84 -13.30 37.72
CA GLU A 580 27.25 -12.90 37.88
C GLU A 580 27.78 -12.17 36.64
N ARG A 581 27.47 -12.69 35.44
CA ARG A 581 27.82 -12.04 34.16
C ARG A 581 27.17 -10.67 34.02
N VAL A 582 25.88 -10.56 34.35
CA VAL A 582 25.15 -9.29 34.36
C VAL A 582 25.78 -8.29 35.36
N GLU A 583 26.21 -8.74 36.54
CA GLU A 583 26.92 -7.90 37.51
C GLU A 583 28.25 -7.38 36.99
N SER A 584 29.03 -8.22 36.30
CA SER A 584 30.26 -7.83 35.62
C SER A 584 29.99 -6.74 34.56
N ALA A 585 28.95 -6.90 33.74
CA ALA A 585 28.55 -5.90 32.74
C ALA A 585 28.09 -4.57 33.38
N TYR A 586 27.37 -4.61 34.51
CA TYR A 586 27.03 -3.38 35.26
C TYR A 586 28.27 -2.71 35.89
N ALA A 587 29.24 -3.49 36.37
CA ALA A 587 30.50 -2.96 36.87
C ALA A 587 31.28 -2.24 35.75
N LEU A 588 31.28 -2.82 34.54
CA LEU A 588 31.83 -2.20 33.34
C LEU A 588 31.12 -0.87 33.03
N LEU A 589 29.79 -0.85 32.95
CA LEU A 589 29.02 0.39 32.73
C LEU A 589 29.35 1.49 33.76
N HIS A 590 29.43 1.13 35.04
CA HIS A 590 29.76 2.08 36.09
C HIS A 590 31.21 2.62 35.94
N SER A 591 32.16 1.77 35.50
CA SER A 591 33.54 2.18 35.26
C SER A 591 33.65 3.19 34.10
N LEU A 592 32.91 2.97 33.01
CA LEU A 592 32.83 3.88 31.85
C LEU A 592 32.25 5.24 32.25
N GLN A 593 31.10 5.24 32.95
CA GLN A 593 30.44 6.46 33.42
C GLN A 593 31.28 7.26 34.42
N LYS A 594 32.08 6.59 35.25
CA LYS A 594 32.97 7.25 36.22
C LYS A 594 34.15 7.94 35.52
N LYS A 595 34.68 7.34 34.45
CA LYS A 595 35.87 7.83 33.75
C LYS A 595 35.55 9.01 32.81
N GLU A 596 34.38 9.03 32.20
CA GLU A 596 33.92 10.14 31.35
C GLU A 596 32.73 10.91 31.94
N ARG A 597 32.99 12.07 32.56
CA ARG A 597 31.92 12.97 33.05
C ARG A 597 31.06 13.58 31.93
N LYS A 598 31.57 13.66 30.70
CA LYS A 598 30.82 13.99 29.48
C LYS A 598 31.10 12.88 28.49
N ALA A 599 30.19 11.90 28.43
CA ALA A 599 30.34 10.74 27.56
C ALA A 599 30.48 11.17 26.09
N SER A 600 31.55 10.73 25.44
CA SER A 600 31.71 10.90 24.00
C SER A 600 30.62 10.12 23.24
N ALA A 601 30.37 10.45 21.97
CA ALA A 601 29.42 9.69 21.15
C ALA A 601 29.78 8.19 21.07
N LYS A 602 31.08 7.88 21.03
CA LYS A 602 31.62 6.52 21.03
C LYS A 602 31.35 5.80 22.35
N THR A 603 31.57 6.49 23.48
CA THR A 603 31.29 5.94 24.81
C THR A 603 29.81 5.68 25.00
N LYS A 604 28.93 6.59 24.57
CA LYS A 604 27.46 6.38 24.61
C LYS A 604 27.01 5.20 23.74
N ALA A 605 27.61 5.04 22.56
CA ALA A 605 27.33 3.91 21.68
C ALA A 605 27.74 2.59 22.32
N PHE A 606 28.94 2.56 22.92
CA PHE A 606 29.45 1.40 23.63
C PHE A 606 28.64 1.08 24.90
N GLU A 607 28.25 2.09 25.69
CA GLU A 607 27.33 1.91 26.84
C GLU A 607 25.99 1.30 26.41
N THR A 608 25.46 1.71 25.25
CA THR A 608 24.23 1.14 24.69
C THR A 608 24.41 -0.32 24.25
N LEU A 609 25.58 -0.66 23.68
CA LEU A 609 25.95 -2.03 23.34
C LEU A 609 26.02 -2.93 24.59
N VAL A 610 26.69 -2.47 25.65
CA VAL A 610 26.76 -3.18 26.93
C VAL A 610 25.36 -3.33 27.56
N ALA A 611 24.51 -2.29 27.49
CA ALA A 611 23.13 -2.38 27.95
C ALA A 611 22.30 -3.41 27.17
N ALA A 612 22.50 -3.53 25.85
CA ALA A 612 21.85 -4.55 25.04
C ALA A 612 22.30 -5.97 25.41
N VAL A 613 23.60 -6.18 25.63
CA VAL A 613 24.13 -7.47 26.10
C VAL A 613 23.58 -7.83 27.48
N ILE A 614 23.50 -6.88 28.41
CA ILE A 614 22.86 -7.11 29.72
C ILE A 614 21.46 -7.70 29.55
N LEU A 615 20.64 -7.14 28.66
CA LEU A 615 19.26 -7.60 28.45
C LEU A 615 19.18 -9.00 27.83
N ILE A 616 20.16 -9.39 27.02
CA ILE A 616 20.21 -10.70 26.35
C ILE A 616 20.79 -11.77 27.27
N THR A 617 21.74 -11.43 28.13
CA THR A 617 22.25 -12.37 29.15
C THR A 617 21.14 -12.85 30.10
N TYR A 618 20.01 -12.13 30.21
CA TYR A 618 18.82 -12.59 30.95
C TYR A 618 18.03 -13.71 30.27
N GLU A 619 18.31 -14.02 29.00
CA GLU A 619 17.72 -15.17 28.31
C GLU A 619 18.33 -16.49 28.77
N ASP A 620 19.57 -16.46 29.28
CA ASP A 620 20.29 -17.59 29.88
C ASP A 620 20.44 -18.78 28.90
N THR A 621 20.62 -18.47 27.61
CA THR A 621 20.90 -19.44 26.55
C THR A 621 22.40 -19.72 26.42
N GLU A 622 22.79 -20.84 25.82
CA GLU A 622 24.19 -21.17 25.53
C GLU A 622 24.88 -20.07 24.70
N GLU A 623 24.19 -19.53 23.69
CA GLU A 623 24.65 -18.42 22.85
C GLU A 623 24.92 -17.13 23.66
N SER A 624 24.17 -16.88 24.73
CA SER A 624 24.30 -15.67 25.56
C SER A 624 25.42 -15.74 26.61
N SER A 625 26.05 -16.91 26.75
CA SER A 625 26.91 -17.23 27.88
C SER A 625 28.27 -16.50 27.87
N ASN A 626 28.82 -16.17 26.70
CA ASN A 626 30.18 -15.62 26.59
C ASN A 626 30.25 -14.21 25.97
N LEU A 627 29.21 -13.38 26.15
CA LEU A 627 29.13 -12.07 25.50
C LEU A 627 29.75 -10.91 26.30
N VAL A 628 29.85 -11.07 27.62
CA VAL A 628 30.26 -9.97 28.52
C VAL A 628 31.79 -9.80 28.53
N GLU A 629 32.54 -10.89 28.55
CA GLU A 629 34.01 -10.85 28.64
C GLU A 629 34.67 -10.12 27.46
N PRO A 630 34.32 -10.40 26.19
CA PRO A 630 34.86 -9.67 25.05
C PRO A 630 34.59 -8.16 25.11
N LEU A 631 33.44 -7.74 25.65
CA LEU A 631 33.12 -6.32 25.85
C LEU A 631 33.98 -5.68 26.94
N VAL A 632 34.31 -6.41 28.01
CA VAL A 632 35.20 -5.92 29.06
C VAL A 632 36.61 -5.69 28.50
N ASP A 633 37.12 -6.65 27.71
CA ASP A 633 38.45 -6.58 27.12
C ASP A 633 38.59 -5.40 26.16
N VAL A 634 37.62 -5.24 25.25
CA VAL A 634 37.56 -4.09 24.33
C VAL A 634 37.48 -2.77 25.10
N ALA A 635 36.66 -2.70 26.15
CA ALA A 635 36.52 -1.49 26.94
C ALA A 635 37.79 -1.12 27.69
N ASP A 636 38.50 -2.15 28.18
CA ASP A 636 39.75 -1.99 28.89
C ASP A 636 40.83 -1.32 28.03
N VAL A 637 40.89 -1.71 26.75
CA VAL A 637 41.83 -1.16 25.77
C VAL A 637 41.37 0.21 25.24
N LEU A 638 40.11 0.34 24.78
CA LEU A 638 39.62 1.54 24.09
C LEU A 638 39.28 2.71 25.02
N PHE A 639 38.72 2.45 26.20
CA PHE A 639 38.21 3.49 27.09
C PHE A 639 38.95 3.55 28.42
N LEU A 640 39.33 2.40 28.99
CA LEU A 640 39.94 2.33 30.32
C LEU A 640 41.47 2.42 30.31
N GLY A 641 42.11 2.40 29.13
CA GLY A 641 43.52 2.71 28.93
C GLY A 641 44.48 1.68 29.52
N LYS A 642 44.04 0.42 29.65
CA LYS A 642 44.94 -0.70 29.94
C LYS A 642 45.76 -1.00 28.67
N LYS A 643 47.02 -1.43 28.86
CA LYS A 643 47.88 -1.78 27.73
C LYS A 643 47.33 -3.03 27.06
N ALA A 644 47.11 -2.97 25.75
CA ALA A 644 46.88 -4.16 24.95
C ALA A 644 48.02 -5.16 25.17
N ASP A 645 47.68 -6.44 25.28
CA ASP A 645 48.68 -7.49 25.43
C ASP A 645 49.50 -7.56 24.14
N LYS A 646 50.80 -7.25 24.22
CA LYS A 646 51.65 -7.07 23.04
C LYS A 646 51.90 -8.37 22.27
N ASP A 647 51.58 -9.51 22.89
CA ASP A 647 51.82 -10.84 22.34
C ASP A 647 50.74 -11.29 21.32
N GLN A 648 49.57 -10.65 21.27
CA GLN A 648 48.49 -11.05 20.35
C GLN A 648 48.51 -10.34 19.00
N GLY A 649 49.21 -9.21 18.84
CA GLY A 649 49.30 -8.49 17.55
C GLY A 649 48.00 -7.82 17.06
N ILE A 650 46.86 -8.03 17.74
CA ILE A 650 45.53 -7.54 17.34
C ILE A 650 45.31 -6.08 17.80
N GLY A 651 44.87 -5.24 16.87
CA GLY A 651 44.52 -3.84 17.12
C GLY A 651 43.23 -3.68 17.94
N ALA A 652 43.09 -2.54 18.63
CA ALA A 652 41.88 -2.30 19.46
C ALA A 652 40.57 -2.22 18.65
N MET A 653 40.66 -1.91 17.35
CA MET A 653 39.52 -1.91 16.43
C MET A 653 39.18 -3.30 15.91
N GLU A 654 40.15 -4.19 15.73
CA GLU A 654 39.92 -5.60 15.38
C GLU A 654 39.20 -6.32 16.52
N LEU A 655 39.64 -6.13 17.78
CA LEU A 655 38.92 -6.65 18.94
C LEU A 655 37.46 -6.17 19.00
N LEU A 656 37.20 -4.91 18.61
CA LEU A 656 35.84 -4.38 18.54
C LEU A 656 35.03 -5.01 17.39
N VAL A 657 35.69 -5.29 16.25
CA VAL A 657 35.07 -6.01 15.12
C VAL A 657 34.75 -7.45 15.52
N ASP A 658 35.62 -8.14 16.25
CA ASP A 658 35.34 -9.48 16.82
C ASP A 658 34.11 -9.47 17.72
N VAL A 659 33.98 -8.46 18.59
CA VAL A 659 32.79 -8.29 19.41
C VAL A 659 31.54 -8.07 18.55
N PHE A 660 31.63 -7.27 17.49
CA PHE A 660 30.49 -7.08 16.59
C PHE A 660 30.13 -8.37 15.86
N ILE A 661 31.11 -9.15 15.41
CA ILE A 661 30.90 -10.45 14.75
C ILE A 661 30.23 -11.43 15.72
N GLY A 662 30.79 -11.64 16.91
CA GLY A 662 30.22 -12.54 17.91
C GLY A 662 28.81 -12.15 18.36
N LEU A 663 28.49 -10.84 18.39
CA LEU A 663 27.11 -10.39 18.64
C LEU A 663 26.18 -10.58 17.44
N LEU A 664 26.71 -10.61 16.22
CA LEU A 664 25.95 -10.86 14.99
C LEU A 664 25.77 -12.36 14.71
N GLU A 665 26.61 -13.23 15.23
CA GLU A 665 26.40 -14.69 15.19
C GLU A 665 25.08 -15.06 15.87
N ILE A 666 24.75 -14.39 16.98
CA ILE A 666 23.46 -14.56 17.66
C ILE A 666 22.31 -14.19 16.73
N SER A 667 21.27 -15.02 16.72
CA SER A 667 20.04 -14.84 15.94
C SER A 667 19.11 -13.73 16.48
N SER A 668 19.66 -12.57 16.86
CA SER A 668 18.91 -11.44 17.45
C SER A 668 18.83 -10.23 16.52
N SER A 669 17.61 -9.88 16.09
CA SER A 669 17.34 -8.63 15.34
C SER A 669 17.64 -7.38 16.15
N PHE A 670 17.52 -7.45 17.49
CA PHE A 670 17.87 -6.38 18.40
C PHE A 670 19.38 -6.16 18.48
N LEU A 671 20.20 -7.21 18.61
CA LEU A 671 21.66 -7.07 18.54
C LEU A 671 22.10 -6.50 17.21
N ARG A 672 21.59 -7.05 16.10
CA ARG A 672 21.92 -6.54 14.75
C ARG A 672 21.67 -5.04 14.65
N ALA A 673 20.55 -4.55 15.17
CA ALA A 673 20.22 -3.12 15.15
C ALA A 673 21.17 -2.28 16.03
N ILE A 674 21.51 -2.75 17.23
CA ILE A 674 22.41 -2.04 18.15
C ILE A 674 23.86 -2.06 17.64
N VAL A 675 24.33 -3.21 17.15
CA VAL A 675 25.65 -3.37 16.50
C VAL A 675 25.75 -2.45 15.30
N SER A 676 24.74 -2.39 14.43
CA SER A 676 24.72 -1.47 13.28
C SER A 676 24.84 0.00 13.71
N GLN A 677 24.14 0.39 14.78
CA GLN A 677 24.21 1.77 15.31
C GLN A 677 25.58 2.08 15.91
N ALA A 678 26.16 1.14 16.66
CA ALA A 678 27.50 1.29 17.22
C ALA A 678 28.55 1.34 16.11
N PHE A 679 28.52 0.40 15.18
CA PHE A 679 29.44 0.31 14.04
C PHE A 679 29.44 1.60 13.21
N ALA A 680 28.28 2.20 12.94
CA ALA A 680 28.20 3.49 12.23
C ALA A 680 29.04 4.58 12.92
N ILE A 681 29.03 4.63 14.26
CA ILE A 681 29.78 5.62 15.06
C ILE A 681 31.28 5.31 15.08
N PHE A 682 31.67 4.03 15.09
CA PHE A 682 33.07 3.59 15.08
C PHE A 682 33.69 3.50 13.67
N SER A 683 32.88 3.51 12.61
CA SER A 683 33.34 3.42 11.21
C SER A 683 34.43 4.44 10.84
N GLY A 684 34.43 5.59 11.51
CA GLY A 684 35.43 6.65 11.37
C GLY A 684 36.85 6.25 11.81
N ASP A 685 37.02 5.22 12.63
CA ASP A 685 38.31 4.82 13.19
C ASP A 685 38.85 3.51 12.60
N LEU A 686 38.06 2.79 11.79
CA LEU A 686 38.48 1.55 11.16
C LEU A 686 39.65 1.79 10.19
N ASN A 687 40.70 0.97 10.33
CA ASN A 687 41.88 0.92 9.47
C ASN A 687 41.76 -0.23 8.44
N ALA A 688 42.76 -0.38 7.56
CA ALA A 688 42.80 -1.43 6.56
C ALA A 688 42.69 -2.84 7.18
N GLU A 689 43.49 -3.11 8.22
CA GLU A 689 43.52 -4.41 8.92
C GLU A 689 42.15 -4.79 9.51
N SER A 690 41.45 -3.85 10.17
CA SER A 690 40.11 -4.09 10.72
C SER A 690 39.03 -4.33 9.66
N LEU A 691 39.21 -3.81 8.44
CA LEU A 691 38.30 -4.05 7.32
C LEU A 691 38.59 -5.38 6.65
N ASP A 692 39.86 -5.71 6.46
CA ASP A 692 40.28 -6.99 5.91
C ASP A 692 39.83 -8.12 6.85
N HIS A 693 39.95 -7.94 8.18
CA HIS A 693 39.41 -8.85 9.18
C HIS A 693 37.89 -9.08 9.06
N LEU A 694 37.12 -8.02 8.77
CA LEU A 694 35.67 -8.14 8.54
C LEU A 694 35.34 -8.82 7.19
N ILE A 695 36.19 -8.64 6.18
CA ILE A 695 36.06 -9.28 4.86
C ILE A 695 36.40 -10.77 4.95
N ASP A 696 37.40 -11.15 5.73
CA ASP A 696 37.84 -12.54 5.88
C ASP A 696 36.73 -13.44 6.46
N GLN A 697 35.83 -12.87 7.26
CA GLN A 697 34.62 -13.56 7.77
C GLN A 697 33.60 -13.94 6.69
N LEU A 698 33.79 -13.50 5.45
CA LEU A 698 32.93 -13.88 4.30
C LEU A 698 33.42 -15.15 3.59
N GLY A 699 34.44 -15.83 4.11
CA GLY A 699 34.91 -17.13 3.61
C GLY A 699 35.64 -17.09 2.26
N LEU A 700 36.05 -15.89 1.81
CA LEU A 700 36.65 -15.71 0.48
C LEU A 700 38.06 -16.32 0.31
N ASN A 701 38.72 -16.66 1.43
CA ASN A 701 40.07 -17.21 1.45
C ASN A 701 40.11 -18.74 1.50
N GLU A 702 38.94 -19.40 1.54
CA GLU A 702 38.87 -20.86 1.42
C GLU A 702 39.14 -21.24 -0.05
N PRO A 703 40.11 -22.13 -0.34
CA PRO A 703 40.34 -22.56 -1.70
C PRO A 703 39.06 -23.22 -2.20
N ALA A 704 38.51 -22.69 -3.31
CA ALA A 704 37.49 -23.40 -4.07
C ALA A 704 38.06 -24.80 -4.34
N ALA A 705 37.36 -25.84 -3.86
CA ALA A 705 37.65 -27.19 -4.28
C ALA A 705 37.67 -27.17 -5.82
N GLU A 706 38.76 -27.68 -6.41
CA GLU A 706 38.90 -27.79 -7.85
C GLU A 706 37.79 -28.73 -8.35
N GLU A 707 36.64 -28.17 -8.74
CA GLU A 707 35.61 -28.89 -9.45
C GLU A 707 36.07 -29.07 -10.90
N ASP A 708 36.25 -30.34 -11.28
CA ASP A 708 36.68 -30.81 -12.59
C ASP A 708 35.91 -30.13 -13.73
N GLU A 709 36.66 -29.50 -14.64
CA GLU A 709 36.17 -28.95 -15.90
C GLU A 709 35.82 -30.06 -16.91
N GLU A 710 34.77 -30.85 -16.68
CA GLU A 710 34.19 -31.70 -17.74
C GLU A 710 32.66 -31.80 -17.61
N GLN A 711 31.93 -30.90 -18.27
CA GLN A 711 30.74 -31.21 -19.08
C GLN A 711 30.19 -29.94 -19.73
N ALA A 712 30.52 -29.76 -21.00
CA ALA A 712 29.76 -28.92 -21.91
C ALA A 712 28.71 -29.80 -22.60
N GLU A 713 27.45 -29.68 -22.20
CA GLU A 713 26.33 -30.12 -23.03
C GLU A 713 25.62 -28.91 -23.64
N ASP A 714 25.38 -29.03 -24.95
CA ASP A 714 24.81 -28.06 -25.87
C ASP A 714 23.31 -27.82 -25.55
N PRO A 715 22.77 -26.61 -25.74
CA PRO A 715 21.41 -26.23 -25.39
C PRO A 715 20.47 -26.45 -26.57
N ASP A 716 19.45 -27.30 -26.42
CA ASP A 716 18.30 -27.32 -27.32
C ASP A 716 17.02 -27.72 -26.54
N ASN A 717 16.27 -26.73 -26.07
CA ASN A 717 14.83 -26.63 -26.35
C ASN A 717 14.23 -25.31 -25.87
N GLU A 718 14.04 -24.43 -26.86
CA GLU A 718 12.83 -23.66 -27.18
C GLU A 718 12.05 -22.97 -26.03
N ASP A 719 12.29 -21.65 -25.94
CA ASP A 719 11.34 -20.56 -25.75
C ASP A 719 9.85 -20.91 -25.56
N GLU A 720 9.34 -20.68 -24.34
CA GLU A 720 8.01 -20.08 -24.17
C GLU A 720 8.14 -18.76 -23.39
N GLU A 721 8.22 -17.66 -24.14
CA GLU A 721 8.00 -16.31 -23.64
C GLU A 721 6.54 -16.15 -23.19
N MET A 722 6.32 -15.85 -21.91
CA MET A 722 5.13 -15.12 -21.45
C MET A 722 5.59 -13.95 -20.56
N GLU A 723 5.61 -12.76 -21.15
CA GLU A 723 5.61 -11.49 -20.43
C GLU A 723 4.31 -11.36 -19.63
N GLU A 724 4.35 -11.27 -18.30
CA GLU A 724 3.39 -10.45 -17.55
C GLU A 724 4.05 -9.74 -16.35
N ASP A 725 3.78 -8.44 -16.31
CA ASP A 725 4.25 -7.34 -15.46
C ASP A 725 4.46 -7.60 -13.95
N GLU A 726 5.53 -6.96 -13.45
CA GLU A 726 5.84 -6.70 -12.04
C GLU A 726 4.67 -6.10 -11.25
N GLN A 727 4.24 -6.76 -10.17
CA GLN A 727 3.71 -6.07 -9.00
C GLN A 727 4.05 -6.80 -7.68
N ASP A 728 5.12 -6.29 -7.07
CA ASP A 728 5.58 -6.36 -5.69
C ASP A 728 4.47 -6.59 -4.63
N SER A 729 4.53 -7.72 -3.93
CA SER A 729 3.86 -7.98 -2.64
C SER A 729 4.52 -9.19 -1.95
N GLU A 730 5.48 -8.91 -1.07
CA GLU A 730 6.02 -9.87 -0.12
C GLU A 730 4.93 -10.30 0.89
N GLU A 731 4.53 -11.58 0.88
CA GLU A 731 4.03 -12.28 2.06
C GLU A 731 4.66 -13.69 2.09
N GLU A 732 5.55 -13.89 3.07
CA GLU A 732 5.97 -15.22 3.52
C GLU A 732 4.76 -15.95 4.11
N ASP A 733 4.32 -17.05 3.49
CA ASP A 733 3.65 -18.13 4.20
C ASP A 733 4.10 -19.47 3.60
N ASN A 734 4.73 -20.27 4.45
CA ASN A 734 5.13 -21.65 4.19
C ASN A 734 3.88 -22.53 4.16
N GLU A 735 3.58 -23.13 3.01
CA GLU A 735 2.89 -24.42 2.96
C GLU A 735 3.59 -25.32 1.92
N ASP A 736 4.23 -26.36 2.46
CA ASP A 736 4.77 -27.52 1.74
C ASP A 736 3.71 -28.14 0.82
N ASP A 737 4.07 -28.32 -0.46
CA ASP A 737 3.84 -29.58 -1.20
C ASP A 737 4.40 -29.42 -2.63
N HIS A 738 5.69 -29.74 -2.80
CA HIS A 738 6.28 -30.02 -4.11
C HIS A 738 6.65 -31.50 -4.17
N GLU A 739 5.82 -32.29 -4.86
CA GLU A 739 6.22 -33.58 -5.43
C GLU A 739 7.05 -33.28 -6.69
N GLU A 740 8.37 -33.44 -6.61
CA GLU A 740 9.23 -33.51 -7.80
C GLU A 740 9.83 -34.90 -7.98
N SER A 741 9.75 -35.34 -9.24
CA SER A 741 10.20 -36.63 -9.77
C SER A 741 11.72 -36.79 -9.65
N SER A 742 12.14 -37.92 -9.10
CA SER A 742 13.54 -38.34 -8.99
C SER A 742 14.03 -38.91 -10.34
N ASP A 743 14.98 -38.25 -10.99
CA ASP A 743 15.95 -38.92 -11.88
C ASP A 743 17.28 -39.01 -11.13
N ASP A 744 17.74 -40.23 -10.93
CA ASP A 744 18.93 -40.63 -10.17
C ASP A 744 20.01 -41.07 -11.17
N GLU A 745 21.11 -40.33 -11.24
CA GLU A 745 22.38 -40.82 -11.81
C GLU A 745 23.43 -40.85 -10.69
N GLY A 746 23.81 -42.06 -10.29
CA GLY A 746 24.74 -42.32 -9.20
C GLY A 746 26.21 -42.16 -9.61
N GLY A 747 26.99 -41.56 -8.70
CA GLY A 747 28.45 -41.50 -8.76
C GLY A 747 29.07 -41.75 -7.37
N ASP A 748 29.96 -42.74 -7.29
CA ASP A 748 30.65 -43.27 -6.12
C ASP A 748 31.40 -42.22 -5.26
N THR A 749 31.20 -42.24 -3.95
CA THR A 749 32.19 -41.78 -2.94
C THR A 749 32.12 -42.59 -1.64
N GLU A 750 33.25 -42.60 -0.92
CA GLU A 750 33.66 -43.49 0.18
C GLU A 750 32.59 -43.82 1.25
N VAL A 751 32.55 -45.10 1.67
CA VAL A 751 31.53 -45.68 2.55
C VAL A 751 31.72 -45.28 4.02
N ASP A 752 30.70 -44.63 4.59
CA ASP A 752 30.62 -44.22 6.01
C ASP A 752 30.59 -45.43 6.98
N PRO A 753 31.45 -45.50 8.00
CA PRO A 753 31.49 -46.59 8.98
C PRO A 753 30.19 -46.74 9.80
N VAL A 754 29.38 -45.69 9.93
CA VAL A 754 28.07 -45.76 10.61
C VAL A 754 27.01 -46.43 9.73
N LEU A 755 27.07 -46.22 8.41
CA LEU A 755 26.25 -46.95 7.43
C LEU A 755 26.59 -48.44 7.44
N LEU A 756 27.90 -48.78 7.44
CA LEU A 756 28.38 -50.17 7.55
C LEU A 756 27.85 -50.87 8.81
N SER A 757 27.83 -50.18 9.95
CA SER A 757 27.27 -50.69 11.21
C SER A 757 25.76 -50.93 11.16
N LYS A 758 24.99 -50.03 10.54
CA LYS A 758 23.52 -50.16 10.43
C LYS A 758 23.13 -51.21 9.41
N VAL A 759 23.88 -51.32 8.32
CA VAL A 759 23.74 -52.40 7.32
C VAL A 759 24.08 -53.75 7.96
N GLU A 760 25.19 -53.87 8.70
CA GLU A 760 25.52 -55.10 9.46
C GLU A 760 24.43 -55.49 10.46
N ALA A 761 23.84 -54.51 11.15
CA ALA A 761 22.74 -54.75 12.09
C ALA A 761 21.49 -55.27 11.37
N ALA A 762 21.16 -54.74 10.19
CA ALA A 762 20.06 -55.23 9.37
C ALA A 762 20.30 -56.66 8.84
N PHE A 763 21.55 -57.02 8.52
CA PHE A 763 21.95 -58.39 8.17
C PHE A 763 21.90 -59.35 9.36
N ARG A 764 22.26 -58.90 10.58
CA ARG A 764 22.18 -59.72 11.81
C ARG A 764 20.75 -59.94 12.29
N GLU A 765 19.87 -58.95 12.16
CA GLU A 765 18.47 -59.03 12.60
C GLU A 765 17.66 -60.07 11.79
N LYS A 766 18.05 -60.35 10.53
CA LYS A 766 17.44 -61.38 9.67
C LYS A 766 18.19 -62.74 9.66
N GLY A 767 19.20 -62.93 10.51
CA GLY A 767 19.79 -64.26 10.78
C GLY A 767 20.81 -64.78 9.75
N LEU A 768 21.49 -63.90 9.00
CA LEU A 768 22.44 -64.28 7.93
C LEU A 768 23.92 -64.35 8.36
N ALA A 769 24.21 -64.33 9.67
CA ALA A 769 25.56 -64.49 10.19
C ALA A 769 25.60 -65.64 11.21
N GLU A 770 25.75 -66.87 10.73
CA GLU A 770 26.24 -67.97 11.56
C GLU A 770 27.76 -68.09 11.40
N ASP A 771 28.47 -67.82 12.50
CA ASP A 771 29.84 -68.28 12.72
C ASP A 771 29.86 -69.82 12.71
N SER A 772 30.62 -70.43 11.80
CA SER A 772 31.62 -71.49 12.08
C SER A 772 31.94 -72.35 10.85
N ALA A 773 33.19 -72.82 10.84
CA ALA A 773 33.84 -73.56 9.78
C ALA A 773 33.38 -75.03 9.67
N ASP A 774 33.58 -75.56 8.46
CA ASP A 774 33.74 -76.95 8.00
C ASP A 774 32.52 -77.83 7.63
N GLU A 775 32.63 -78.28 6.37
CA GLU A 775 32.21 -79.53 5.72
C GLU A 775 30.75 -79.75 5.20
N SER A 776 30.74 -79.99 3.87
CA SER A 776 29.89 -80.88 3.05
C SER A 776 28.75 -80.29 2.20
N ASP A 777 28.75 -80.81 0.96
CA ASP A 777 27.97 -80.50 -0.25
C ASP A 777 26.44 -80.43 -0.12
N ASP A 778 25.88 -79.71 -1.10
CA ASP A 778 24.54 -79.81 -1.68
C ASP A 778 23.35 -79.45 -0.78
N ASP A 779 22.93 -78.17 -0.85
CA ASP A 779 21.53 -77.75 -1.11
C ASP A 779 21.47 -76.20 -1.14
N LEU A 780 21.85 -75.60 -2.28
CA LEU A 780 21.61 -74.19 -2.58
C LEU A 780 20.16 -74.03 -3.07
N ASP A 781 19.21 -74.14 -2.15
CA ASP A 781 17.81 -73.77 -2.41
C ASP A 781 17.66 -72.24 -2.30
N THR A 782 17.53 -71.62 -3.49
CA THR A 782 16.70 -70.45 -3.79
C THR A 782 16.37 -69.50 -2.64
N PHE A 783 17.06 -68.35 -2.59
CA PHE A 783 16.47 -67.14 -2.02
C PHE A 783 15.15 -66.87 -2.76
N ASP A 784 14.06 -66.74 -2.02
CA ASP A 784 12.77 -66.30 -2.56
C ASP A 784 12.94 -64.85 -3.05
N ASP A 785 12.49 -64.53 -4.28
CA ASP A 785 12.60 -63.18 -4.87
C ASP A 785 11.94 -62.12 -3.94
N ASP A 786 10.94 -62.55 -3.16
CA ASP A 786 10.26 -61.74 -2.13
C ASP A 786 11.15 -61.40 -0.91
N GLN A 787 12.19 -62.20 -0.62
CA GLN A 787 13.13 -61.91 0.47
C GLN A 787 14.28 -60.98 0.03
N MET A 788 14.71 -61.07 -1.23
CA MET A 788 15.74 -60.19 -1.79
C MET A 788 15.19 -58.77 -2.03
N SER A 789 13.97 -58.65 -2.55
CA SER A 789 13.27 -57.37 -2.70
C SER A 789 13.08 -56.64 -1.36
N GLN A 790 12.69 -57.35 -0.29
CA GLN A 790 12.55 -56.73 1.04
C GLN A 790 13.86 -56.26 1.66
N LEU A 791 15.01 -56.82 1.26
CA LEU A 791 16.31 -56.33 1.71
C LEU A 791 16.71 -55.08 0.93
N ASP A 792 16.49 -55.07 -0.39
CA ASP A 792 16.72 -53.89 -1.24
C ASP A 792 15.80 -52.72 -0.86
N ASP A 793 14.52 -52.97 -0.57
CA ASP A 793 13.57 -51.94 -0.13
C ASP A 793 14.01 -51.29 1.20
N LYS A 794 14.51 -52.09 2.16
CA LYS A 794 15.02 -51.57 3.44
C LYS A 794 16.33 -50.82 3.28
N LEU A 795 17.23 -51.31 2.41
CA LEU A 795 18.47 -50.61 2.11
C LEU A 795 18.17 -49.28 1.42
N ALA A 796 17.26 -49.26 0.44
CA ALA A 796 16.79 -48.05 -0.22
C ALA A 796 16.14 -47.07 0.76
N GLU A 797 15.31 -47.53 1.70
CA GLU A 797 14.71 -46.68 2.73
C GLU A 797 15.77 -46.06 3.65
N ILE A 798 16.80 -46.81 4.03
CA ILE A 798 17.93 -46.33 4.85
C ILE A 798 18.76 -45.29 4.07
N PHE A 799 19.04 -45.53 2.78
CA PHE A 799 19.78 -44.58 1.92
C PHE A 799 18.97 -43.31 1.64
N VAL A 800 17.64 -43.41 1.46
CA VAL A 800 16.73 -42.28 1.26
C VAL A 800 16.58 -41.45 2.56
N GLN A 801 16.48 -42.07 3.73
CA GLN A 801 16.44 -41.34 5.00
C GLN A 801 17.76 -40.64 5.31
N HIS A 802 18.90 -41.29 5.06
CA HIS A 802 20.21 -40.72 5.33
C HIS A 802 20.53 -39.55 4.38
N SER A 803 20.22 -39.69 3.08
CA SER A 803 20.36 -38.61 2.10
C SER A 803 19.46 -37.41 2.41
N LYS A 804 18.19 -37.63 2.77
CA LYS A 804 17.26 -36.55 3.15
C LYS A 804 17.67 -35.84 4.45
N SER A 805 18.21 -36.56 5.44
CA SER A 805 18.68 -35.95 6.69
C SER A 805 19.91 -35.07 6.46
N ASN A 806 20.92 -35.58 5.75
CA ASN A 806 22.14 -34.83 5.45
C ASN A 806 21.87 -33.64 4.54
N ARG A 807 20.92 -33.76 3.59
CA ARG A 807 20.48 -32.64 2.75
C ARG A 807 19.82 -31.53 3.56
N LYS A 808 18.89 -31.88 4.47
CA LYS A 808 18.25 -30.89 5.36
C LYS A 808 19.24 -30.20 6.29
N GLU A 809 20.19 -30.95 6.84
CA GLU A 809 21.23 -30.39 7.71
C GLU A 809 22.15 -29.43 6.92
N ARG A 810 22.55 -29.80 5.70
CA ARG A 810 23.32 -28.94 4.80
C ARG A 810 22.55 -27.68 4.37
N GLU A 811 21.25 -27.80 4.07
CA GLU A 811 20.38 -26.67 3.72
C GLU A 811 20.22 -25.68 4.89
N ILE A 812 20.06 -26.17 6.12
CA ILE A 812 20.00 -25.33 7.32
C ILE A 812 21.33 -24.59 7.52
N LEU A 813 22.46 -25.30 7.42
CA LEU A 813 23.79 -24.73 7.60
C LEU A 813 24.10 -23.64 6.54
N GLN A 814 23.71 -23.90 5.29
CA GLN A 814 23.84 -22.93 4.19
C GLN A 814 22.97 -21.69 4.42
N ARG A 815 21.73 -21.88 4.91
CA ARG A 815 20.83 -20.76 5.24
C ARG A 815 21.39 -19.91 6.39
N ASP A 816 21.90 -20.51 7.45
CA ASP A 816 22.45 -19.78 8.59
C ASP A 816 23.73 -19.02 8.21
N THR A 817 24.60 -19.65 7.42
CA THR A 817 25.80 -19.01 6.83
C THR A 817 25.41 -17.84 5.94
N ALA A 818 24.38 -17.98 5.09
CA ALA A 818 23.88 -16.90 4.26
C ALA A 818 23.31 -15.73 5.08
N VAL A 819 22.57 -16.02 6.16
CA VAL A 819 22.06 -15.00 7.09
C VAL A 819 23.22 -14.25 7.76
N PHE A 820 24.27 -14.96 8.17
CA PHE A 820 25.46 -14.36 8.77
C PHE A 820 26.25 -13.49 7.79
N HIS A 821 26.55 -13.97 6.57
CA HIS A 821 27.18 -13.17 5.51
C HIS A 821 26.37 -11.90 5.20
N ASN A 822 25.05 -12.00 5.18
CA ASN A 822 24.17 -10.84 5.00
C ASN A 822 24.30 -9.81 6.14
N LYS A 823 24.52 -10.24 7.39
CA LYS A 823 24.77 -9.34 8.52
C LYS A 823 26.13 -8.63 8.38
N ILE A 824 27.16 -9.31 7.87
CA ILE A 824 28.46 -8.68 7.57
C ILE A 824 28.33 -7.67 6.42
N LEU A 825 27.59 -8.04 5.36
CA LEU A 825 27.31 -7.13 4.24
C LEU A 825 26.57 -5.86 4.69
N ASP A 826 25.71 -5.92 5.72
CA ASP A 826 25.14 -4.70 6.32
C ASP A 826 26.22 -3.77 6.88
N LEU A 827 27.18 -4.32 7.62
CA LEU A 827 28.27 -3.52 8.20
C LEU A 827 29.12 -2.90 7.09
N LEU A 828 29.43 -3.66 6.04
CA LEU A 828 30.14 -3.14 4.87
C LEU A 828 29.32 -2.06 4.13
N GLU A 829 27.99 -2.19 4.07
CA GLU A 829 27.12 -1.14 3.50
C GLU A 829 27.16 0.13 4.35
N ILE A 830 27.07 -0.02 5.67
CA ILE A 830 27.17 1.10 6.62
C ILE A 830 28.52 1.80 6.45
N TYR A 831 29.62 1.04 6.36
CA TYR A 831 30.95 1.61 6.13
C TYR A 831 31.02 2.36 4.80
N ALA A 832 30.57 1.74 3.70
CA ALA A 832 30.57 2.36 2.37
C ALA A 832 29.70 3.63 2.31
N LYS A 833 28.64 3.71 3.14
CA LYS A 833 27.75 4.86 3.23
C LYS A 833 28.33 5.99 4.08
N GLU A 834 28.79 5.69 5.30
CA GLU A 834 29.25 6.69 6.27
C GLU A 834 30.68 7.17 5.96
N GLN A 835 31.51 6.32 5.34
CA GLN A 835 32.92 6.61 5.01
C GLN A 835 33.17 6.69 3.50
N ASN A 836 32.16 7.08 2.71
CA ASN A 836 32.18 7.14 1.24
C ASN A 836 33.31 8.02 0.63
N ALA A 837 33.94 8.90 1.42
CA ALA A 837 35.07 9.72 1.05
C ALA A 837 36.43 9.12 1.43
N LYS A 838 36.52 8.01 2.18
CA LYS A 838 37.81 7.40 2.56
C LYS A 838 38.33 6.47 1.47
N VAL A 839 39.65 6.50 1.24
CA VAL A 839 40.31 5.61 0.26
C VAL A 839 40.09 4.12 0.57
N HIS A 840 39.97 3.73 1.83
CA HIS A 840 39.72 2.34 2.22
C HIS A 840 38.42 1.74 1.65
N VAL A 841 37.44 2.54 1.23
CA VAL A 841 36.24 2.03 0.52
C VAL A 841 36.61 1.28 -0.76
N ALA A 842 37.75 1.61 -1.38
CA ALA A 842 38.21 0.89 -2.57
C ALA A 842 38.55 -0.58 -2.30
N ARG A 843 38.96 -0.94 -1.05
CA ARG A 843 39.26 -2.32 -0.66
C ARG A 843 38.03 -3.22 -0.72
N LEU A 844 36.83 -2.67 -0.58
CA LEU A 844 35.59 -3.44 -0.60
C LEU A 844 35.26 -3.98 -2.01
N ALA A 845 35.74 -3.34 -3.07
CA ALA A 845 35.23 -3.60 -4.41
C ALA A 845 35.59 -5.00 -4.93
N ALA A 846 36.81 -5.49 -4.66
CA ALA A 846 37.24 -6.80 -5.11
C ALA A 846 36.59 -7.96 -4.34
N PRO A 847 36.56 -7.97 -2.99
CA PRO A 847 35.87 -9.00 -2.22
C PRO A 847 34.39 -9.11 -2.54
N LEU A 848 33.69 -7.97 -2.66
CA LEU A 848 32.27 -7.97 -3.04
C LEU A 848 32.05 -8.47 -4.48
N PHE A 849 33.02 -8.24 -5.37
CA PHE A 849 32.94 -8.74 -6.73
C PHE A 849 33.18 -10.26 -6.77
N ALA A 850 34.11 -10.76 -5.95
CA ALA A 850 34.32 -12.19 -5.75
C ALA A 850 33.06 -12.87 -5.20
N LEU A 851 32.42 -12.30 -4.18
CA LEU A 851 31.13 -12.80 -3.66
C LEU A 851 30.03 -12.78 -4.72
N ALA A 852 29.94 -11.70 -5.51
CA ALA A 852 28.94 -11.61 -6.58
C ALA A 852 29.16 -12.63 -7.71
N LYS A 853 30.39 -13.14 -7.87
CA LYS A 853 30.74 -14.24 -8.78
C LYS A 853 30.33 -15.62 -8.21
N GLY A 854 30.01 -15.71 -6.93
CA GLY A 854 29.82 -16.99 -6.22
C GLY A 854 31.13 -17.59 -5.70
N ALA A 855 32.12 -16.77 -5.33
CA ALA A 855 33.30 -17.26 -4.61
C ALA A 855 32.96 -17.55 -3.14
N GLY A 856 33.44 -18.69 -2.61
CA GLY A 856 32.97 -19.30 -1.35
C GLY A 856 31.64 -20.02 -1.56
N ASP A 857 31.31 -21.04 -0.77
CA ASP A 857 30.00 -21.75 -0.80
C ASP A 857 28.86 -20.78 -0.41
N VAL A 858 28.50 -19.87 -1.31
CA VAL A 858 27.73 -18.65 -1.04
C VAL A 858 26.41 -18.72 -1.79
N SER A 859 25.31 -18.65 -1.04
CA SER A 859 23.95 -18.59 -1.60
C SER A 859 23.76 -17.47 -2.63
N GLU A 860 22.89 -17.69 -3.62
CA GLU A 860 22.55 -16.70 -4.66
C GLU A 860 22.06 -15.37 -4.07
N GLN A 861 21.41 -15.41 -2.91
CA GLN A 861 20.94 -14.21 -2.19
C GLN A 861 22.11 -13.30 -1.78
N VAL A 862 23.19 -13.88 -1.23
CA VAL A 862 24.39 -13.14 -0.81
C VAL A 862 25.13 -12.58 -2.02
N ALA A 863 25.28 -13.38 -3.09
CA ALA A 863 25.90 -12.94 -4.34
C ALA A 863 25.15 -11.75 -4.97
N THR A 864 23.81 -11.85 -5.04
CA THR A 864 22.93 -10.78 -5.54
C THR A 864 23.08 -9.50 -4.72
N ARG A 865 23.10 -9.62 -3.39
CA ARG A 865 23.25 -8.49 -2.48
C ARG A 865 24.62 -7.82 -2.59
N ALA A 866 25.70 -8.59 -2.68
CA ALA A 866 27.05 -8.06 -2.91
C ALA A 866 27.11 -7.26 -4.21
N GLY A 867 26.51 -7.79 -5.30
CA GLY A 867 26.39 -7.08 -6.57
C GLY A 867 25.55 -5.79 -6.49
N GLN A 868 24.46 -5.77 -5.71
CA GLN A 868 23.68 -4.55 -5.46
C GLN A 868 24.47 -3.50 -4.69
N LEU A 869 25.23 -3.90 -3.66
CA LEU A 869 26.05 -3.02 -2.84
C LEU A 869 27.18 -2.37 -3.67
N LEU A 870 27.83 -3.15 -4.54
CA LEU A 870 28.78 -2.65 -5.54
C LEU A 870 28.16 -1.60 -6.46
N ARG A 871 27.00 -1.91 -7.06
CA ARG A 871 26.30 -1.01 -7.99
C ARG A 871 25.82 0.27 -7.31
N GLY A 872 25.28 0.16 -6.10
CA GLY A 872 24.58 1.24 -5.42
C GLY A 872 25.48 2.17 -4.60
N ARG A 873 26.45 1.62 -3.87
CA ARG A 873 27.21 2.34 -2.84
C ARG A 873 28.67 2.56 -3.21
N VAL A 874 29.35 1.52 -3.71
CA VAL A 874 30.79 1.57 -3.97
C VAL A 874 31.08 2.22 -5.33
N CYS A 875 30.70 1.58 -6.44
CA CYS A 875 31.12 1.98 -7.78
C CYS A 875 30.48 3.29 -8.29
N ARG A 876 29.30 3.67 -7.75
CA ARG A 876 28.57 4.89 -8.15
C ARG A 876 28.81 6.09 -7.24
N SER A 877 29.68 6.00 -6.24
CA SER A 877 30.00 7.14 -5.37
C SER A 877 30.51 8.33 -6.20
N LYS A 878 29.92 9.51 -6.00
CA LYS A 878 30.33 10.75 -6.68
C LYS A 878 31.47 11.46 -5.95
N GLU A 879 31.70 11.12 -4.71
CA GLU A 879 32.69 11.78 -3.86
C GLU A 879 34.11 11.47 -4.31
N ARG A 880 35.05 12.34 -3.91
CA ARG A 880 36.47 12.16 -4.17
C ARG A 880 37.08 11.48 -2.94
N LEU A 881 37.71 10.33 -3.15
CA LEU A 881 38.36 9.60 -2.07
C LEU A 881 39.57 10.38 -1.53
N GLN A 882 39.72 10.42 -0.21
CA GLN A 882 40.73 11.12 0.57
C GLN A 882 41.53 10.10 1.38
N GLY A 883 42.85 10.29 1.45
CA GLY A 883 43.78 9.39 2.14
C GLY A 883 44.99 9.03 1.30
N ASN A 884 45.91 8.26 1.89
CA ASN A 884 47.03 7.68 1.16
C ASN A 884 46.53 6.51 0.32
N LEU A 885 46.80 6.57 -0.97
CA LEU A 885 46.44 5.51 -1.92
C LEU A 885 47.53 4.46 -1.97
N GLU A 886 47.19 3.20 -1.68
CA GLU A 886 47.99 2.04 -2.04
C GLU A 886 47.82 1.81 -3.55
N GLN A 887 48.59 2.55 -4.35
CA GLN A 887 48.43 2.58 -5.80
C GLN A 887 48.67 1.21 -6.43
N ASP A 888 49.67 0.46 -5.93
CA ASP A 888 50.05 -0.86 -6.44
C ASP A 888 48.92 -1.87 -6.26
N PHE A 889 48.29 -1.90 -5.07
CA PHE A 889 47.14 -2.75 -4.79
C PHE A 889 45.97 -2.49 -5.77
N ILE A 890 45.62 -1.22 -6.00
CA ILE A 890 44.51 -0.88 -6.91
C ILE A 890 44.86 -1.18 -8.38
N GLU A 891 46.13 -1.06 -8.76
CA GLU A 891 46.60 -1.45 -10.08
C GLU A 891 46.46 -2.96 -10.30
N ASP A 892 46.86 -3.77 -9.33
CA ASP A 892 46.72 -5.23 -9.37
C ASP A 892 45.24 -5.64 -9.46
N GLU A 893 44.37 -5.00 -8.67
CA GLU A 893 42.93 -5.23 -8.71
C GLU A 893 42.30 -4.80 -10.05
N LEU A 894 42.71 -3.66 -10.61
CA LEU A 894 42.26 -3.25 -11.94
C LEU A 894 42.68 -4.29 -13.00
N ARG A 895 43.91 -4.79 -12.93
CA ARG A 895 44.42 -5.81 -13.85
C ARG A 895 43.66 -7.13 -13.70
N ALA A 896 43.36 -7.56 -12.47
CA ALA A 896 42.56 -8.75 -12.19
C ALA A 896 41.15 -8.66 -12.80
N ILE A 897 40.46 -7.53 -12.62
CA ILE A 897 39.13 -7.30 -13.21
C ILE A 897 39.18 -7.28 -14.74
N HIS A 898 40.23 -6.69 -15.34
CA HIS A 898 40.41 -6.71 -16.79
C HIS A 898 40.76 -8.10 -17.34
N ASN A 899 41.48 -8.92 -16.58
CA ASN A 899 41.69 -10.33 -16.92
C ASN A 899 40.37 -11.09 -16.93
N TYR A 900 39.54 -10.89 -15.91
CA TYR A 900 38.21 -11.49 -15.83
C TYR A 900 37.29 -11.05 -16.98
N LEU A 901 37.28 -9.76 -17.33
CA LEU A 901 36.51 -9.25 -18.49
C LEU A 901 36.90 -9.92 -19.82
N ARG A 902 38.17 -10.36 -19.96
CA ARG A 902 38.68 -11.03 -21.17
C ARG A 902 38.30 -12.51 -21.25
N SER A 903 37.88 -13.13 -20.15
CA SER A 903 37.48 -14.55 -20.09
C SER A 903 35.99 -14.77 -19.81
N CYS A 904 35.31 -13.81 -19.16
CA CYS A 904 33.92 -13.94 -18.69
C CYS A 904 32.90 -13.96 -19.83
N GLN A 905 32.09 -15.02 -19.92
CA GLN A 905 31.01 -15.14 -20.89
C GLN A 905 29.65 -14.62 -20.36
N ASP A 906 29.46 -14.60 -19.04
CA ASP A 906 28.23 -14.09 -18.42
C ASP A 906 28.10 -12.57 -18.59
N VAL A 907 27.02 -12.20 -19.27
CA VAL A 907 26.58 -10.82 -19.52
C VAL A 907 26.51 -9.98 -18.24
N ARG A 908 25.86 -10.50 -17.20
CA ARG A 908 25.55 -9.77 -15.96
C ARG A 908 26.82 -9.53 -15.16
N LEU A 909 27.67 -10.54 -15.04
CA LEU A 909 28.96 -10.43 -14.34
C LEU A 909 29.94 -9.54 -15.11
N ALA A 910 29.96 -9.59 -16.45
CA ALA A 910 30.78 -8.70 -17.26
C ALA A 910 30.37 -7.22 -17.12
N GLU A 911 29.07 -6.93 -17.02
CA GLU A 911 28.59 -5.57 -16.75
C GLU A 911 28.99 -5.09 -15.35
N LEU A 912 28.91 -5.95 -14.34
CA LEU A 912 29.35 -5.63 -12.98
C LEU A 912 30.87 -5.40 -12.92
N ALA A 913 31.66 -6.27 -13.54
CA ALA A 913 33.11 -6.12 -13.69
C ALA A 913 33.46 -4.80 -14.39
N GLY A 914 32.71 -4.43 -15.42
CA GLY A 914 32.85 -3.15 -16.10
C GLY A 914 32.66 -1.95 -15.17
N LEU A 915 31.69 -2.01 -14.25
CA LEU A 915 31.47 -0.95 -13.25
C LEU A 915 32.62 -0.89 -12.22
N VAL A 916 33.15 -2.04 -11.79
CA VAL A 916 34.30 -2.10 -10.88
C VAL A 916 35.56 -1.54 -11.55
N SER A 917 35.83 -1.93 -12.81
CA SER A 917 36.93 -1.37 -13.62
C SER A 917 36.82 0.14 -13.74
N GLN A 918 35.62 0.67 -14.01
CA GLN A 918 35.39 2.12 -14.09
C GLN A 918 35.64 2.82 -12.76
N PHE A 919 35.29 2.17 -11.64
CA PHE A 919 35.55 2.70 -10.31
C PHE A 919 37.06 2.76 -10.01
N TYR A 920 37.82 1.69 -10.20
CA TYR A 920 39.27 1.71 -10.01
C TYR A 920 39.97 2.69 -10.95
N THR A 921 39.54 2.75 -12.21
CA THR A 921 40.01 3.75 -13.19
C THR A 921 39.80 5.17 -12.65
N LYS A 922 38.61 5.48 -12.11
CA LYS A 922 38.32 6.78 -11.49
C LYS A 922 39.28 7.09 -10.34
N VAL A 923 39.55 6.11 -9.48
CA VAL A 923 40.37 6.26 -8.29
C VAL A 923 41.82 6.54 -8.67
N LEU A 924 42.40 5.74 -9.57
CA LEU A 924 43.78 5.92 -10.05
C LEU A 924 43.96 7.27 -10.76
N LEU A 925 43.04 7.65 -11.67
CA LEU A 925 43.17 8.93 -12.40
C LEU A 925 43.04 10.17 -11.51
N ARG A 926 42.25 10.11 -10.43
CA ARG A 926 41.99 11.28 -9.58
C ARG A 926 42.96 11.43 -8.41
N ASN A 927 43.57 10.33 -7.97
CA ASN A 927 44.36 10.26 -6.74
C ASN A 927 45.80 9.74 -6.94
N GLY A 928 46.09 8.99 -8.01
CA GLY A 928 47.43 8.49 -8.31
C GLY A 928 48.33 9.59 -8.88
N LYS A 929 49.60 9.62 -8.47
CA LYS A 929 50.58 10.62 -8.97
C LYS A 929 50.90 10.40 -10.46
N ASP A 930 50.88 9.14 -10.90
CA ASP A 930 51.07 8.70 -12.30
C ASP A 930 49.97 7.71 -12.73
N GLY A 931 48.75 7.86 -12.19
CA GLY A 931 47.68 6.87 -12.38
C GLY A 931 47.24 6.63 -13.83
N MET A 932 47.57 7.54 -14.76
CA MET A 932 47.29 7.35 -16.19
C MET A 932 48.12 6.22 -16.82
N VAL A 933 49.36 6.02 -16.38
CA VAL A 933 50.25 5.00 -16.96
C VAL A 933 49.68 3.59 -16.80
N PRO A 934 49.33 3.12 -15.58
CA PRO A 934 48.78 1.78 -15.40
C PRO A 934 47.38 1.64 -16.00
N VAL A 935 46.53 2.68 -15.88
CA VAL A 935 45.20 2.69 -16.49
C VAL A 935 45.29 2.53 -18.00
N LYS A 936 46.17 3.30 -18.67
CA LYS A 936 46.38 3.18 -20.11
C LYS A 936 46.84 1.78 -20.48
N SER A 937 47.87 1.25 -19.81
CA SER A 937 48.43 -0.08 -20.11
C SER A 937 47.36 -1.15 -20.05
N VAL A 938 46.60 -1.21 -18.95
CA VAL A 938 45.59 -2.25 -18.73
C VAL A 938 44.41 -2.12 -19.71
N HIS A 939 43.91 -0.90 -19.97
CA HIS A 939 42.85 -0.69 -20.96
C HIS A 939 43.31 -0.95 -22.40
N GLU A 940 44.57 -0.63 -22.74
CA GLU A 940 45.15 -0.89 -24.05
C GLU A 940 45.30 -2.39 -24.31
N GLU A 941 45.76 -3.17 -23.33
CA GLU A 941 45.82 -4.63 -23.42
C GLU A 941 44.42 -5.26 -23.65
N THR A 942 43.40 -4.79 -22.94
CA THR A 942 42.01 -5.27 -23.12
C THR A 942 41.44 -4.83 -24.46
N LEU A 943 41.76 -3.61 -24.93
CA LEU A 943 41.35 -3.12 -26.24
C LEU A 943 42.00 -3.93 -27.36
N GLN A 944 43.28 -4.29 -27.23
CA GLN A 944 43.97 -5.13 -28.20
C GLN A 944 43.35 -6.53 -28.27
N ASP A 945 43.04 -7.17 -27.13
CA ASP A 945 42.30 -8.44 -27.13
C ASP A 945 40.95 -8.30 -27.86
N PHE A 946 40.16 -7.27 -27.54
CA PHE A 946 38.88 -7.01 -28.18
C PHE A 946 38.98 -6.85 -29.71
N LEU A 947 40.00 -6.15 -30.19
CA LEU A 947 40.20 -5.85 -31.60
C LEU A 947 40.78 -7.02 -32.39
N GLN A 948 41.66 -7.82 -31.79
CA GLN A 948 42.44 -8.86 -32.46
C GLN A 948 41.86 -10.27 -32.28
N ARG A 949 41.19 -10.57 -31.16
CA ARG A 949 40.59 -11.88 -30.90
C ARG A 949 39.21 -11.98 -31.56
N LYS A 950 39.04 -12.99 -32.43
CA LYS A 950 37.80 -13.22 -33.20
C LYS A 950 36.56 -13.40 -32.31
N ALA A 951 36.71 -14.03 -31.15
CA ALA A 951 35.67 -14.30 -30.17
C ALA A 951 36.05 -13.72 -28.79
N SER A 952 36.42 -12.43 -28.74
CA SER A 952 36.59 -11.75 -27.44
C SER A 952 35.21 -11.54 -26.79
N PRO A 953 35.04 -11.92 -25.51
CA PRO A 953 33.79 -11.73 -24.78
C PRO A 953 33.55 -10.26 -24.40
N VAL A 954 34.60 -9.42 -24.42
CA VAL A 954 34.51 -8.00 -24.10
C VAL A 954 33.58 -7.30 -25.09
N ARG A 955 32.70 -6.44 -24.59
CA ARG A 955 31.70 -5.71 -25.39
C ARG A 955 32.17 -4.31 -25.73
N ALA A 956 31.77 -3.82 -26.92
CA ALA A 956 32.06 -2.44 -27.33
C ALA A 956 31.50 -1.38 -26.36
N ALA A 957 30.37 -1.69 -25.70
CA ALA A 957 29.73 -0.81 -24.74
C ALA A 957 30.65 -0.45 -23.55
N PHE A 958 31.46 -1.41 -23.09
CA PHE A 958 32.43 -1.20 -22.00
C PHE A 958 33.42 -0.07 -22.33
N PHE A 959 34.08 -0.16 -23.49
CA PHE A 959 35.01 0.88 -23.95
C PHE A 959 34.30 2.20 -24.21
N LEU A 960 33.14 2.19 -24.89
CA LEU A 960 32.39 3.42 -25.16
C LEU A 960 32.02 4.17 -23.88
N ASP A 961 31.66 3.46 -22.80
CA ASP A 961 31.37 4.09 -21.52
C ASP A 961 32.64 4.66 -20.86
N SER A 962 33.75 3.90 -20.84
CA SER A 962 35.04 4.37 -20.33
C SER A 962 35.55 5.62 -21.07
N LEU A 963 35.47 5.62 -22.41
CA LEU A 963 35.90 6.74 -23.25
C LEU A 963 35.04 8.00 -23.06
N ARG A 964 33.74 7.86 -22.80
CA ARG A 964 32.83 8.98 -22.52
C ARG A 964 33.07 9.59 -21.15
N ARG A 965 33.40 8.75 -20.16
CA ARG A 965 33.62 9.17 -18.77
C ARG A 965 35.00 9.76 -18.53
N TYR A 966 36.02 9.23 -19.22
CA TYR A 966 37.42 9.62 -19.06
C TYR A 966 38.02 10.04 -20.41
N PRO A 967 37.80 11.29 -20.86
CA PRO A 967 38.30 11.75 -22.15
C PRO A 967 39.83 11.72 -22.25
N GLU A 968 40.55 11.88 -21.12
CA GLU A 968 42.02 11.74 -21.06
C GLU A 968 42.49 10.32 -21.44
N LEU A 969 41.82 9.28 -20.92
CA LEU A 969 42.09 7.89 -21.29
C LEU A 969 41.80 7.66 -22.77
N GLY A 970 40.68 8.19 -23.27
CA GLY A 970 40.32 8.06 -24.67
C GLY A 970 41.31 8.72 -25.61
N TRP A 971 41.88 9.85 -25.22
CA TRP A 971 42.97 10.47 -25.97
C TRP A 971 44.22 9.60 -25.96
N GLU A 972 44.61 9.01 -24.83
CA GLU A 972 45.77 8.11 -24.74
C GLU A 972 45.63 6.83 -25.58
N LEU A 973 44.42 6.29 -25.73
CA LEU A 973 44.12 5.10 -26.54
C LEU A 973 43.93 5.38 -28.04
N ARG A 974 44.06 6.64 -28.49
CA ARG A 974 43.73 7.07 -29.86
C ARG A 974 44.51 6.32 -30.96
N GLU A 975 45.79 6.03 -30.72
CA GLU A 975 46.64 5.36 -31.71
C GLU A 975 46.25 3.87 -31.82
N ALA A 976 45.97 3.21 -30.69
CA ALA A 976 45.46 1.84 -30.68
C ALA A 976 44.09 1.72 -31.37
N LEU A 977 43.19 2.70 -31.16
CA LEU A 977 41.89 2.76 -31.85
C LEU A 977 42.03 3.03 -33.35
N LEU A 978 42.97 3.89 -33.75
CA LEU A 978 43.27 4.16 -35.16
C LEU A 978 43.75 2.89 -35.86
N GLU A 979 44.64 2.13 -35.21
CA GLU A 979 45.13 0.86 -35.72
C GLU A 979 44.03 -0.21 -35.75
N GLY A 980 43.17 -0.27 -34.73
CA GLY A 980 41.97 -1.11 -34.71
C GLY A 980 40.99 -0.83 -35.85
N GLY A 981 40.86 0.44 -36.25
CA GLY A 981 40.09 0.86 -37.41
C GLY A 981 40.67 0.36 -38.74
N ARG A 982 42.01 0.19 -38.83
CA ARG A 982 42.71 -0.37 -40.00
C ARG A 982 42.62 -1.89 -40.04
N ASN A 983 42.97 -2.54 -38.92
CA ASN A 983 43.37 -3.94 -38.89
C ASN A 983 42.58 -4.81 -37.91
N GLY A 984 41.40 -4.36 -37.45
CA GLY A 984 40.53 -5.17 -36.58
C GLY A 984 40.22 -6.54 -37.19
N ALA A 985 40.22 -7.60 -36.36
CA ALA A 985 40.16 -9.00 -36.79
C ALA A 985 38.93 -9.37 -37.62
N ARG A 986 37.85 -8.60 -37.46
CA ARG A 986 36.65 -8.65 -38.29
C ARG A 986 36.31 -7.23 -38.71
N ALA A 987 35.73 -7.08 -39.90
CA ALA A 987 35.23 -5.78 -40.36
C ALA A 987 34.20 -5.15 -39.40
N PHE A 988 33.57 -5.94 -38.51
CA PHE A 988 32.68 -5.40 -37.47
C PHE A 988 33.46 -4.74 -36.33
N ARG A 989 34.59 -5.31 -35.92
CA ARG A 989 35.51 -4.71 -34.93
C ARG A 989 36.12 -3.41 -35.46
N GLN A 990 36.46 -3.36 -36.75
CA GLN A 990 36.91 -2.13 -37.41
C GLN A 990 35.88 -0.99 -37.25
N ILE A 991 34.60 -1.26 -37.52
CA ILE A 991 33.53 -0.25 -37.36
C ILE A 991 33.33 0.14 -35.89
N GLN A 992 33.41 -0.81 -34.96
CA GLN A 992 33.35 -0.53 -33.53
C GLN A 992 34.51 0.37 -33.08
N ALA A 993 35.74 0.12 -33.57
CA ALA A 993 36.89 0.98 -33.33
C ALA A 993 36.68 2.40 -33.89
N LEU A 994 36.11 2.54 -35.09
CA LEU A 994 35.76 3.85 -35.66
C LEU A 994 34.71 4.58 -34.83
N SER A 995 33.71 3.88 -34.30
CA SER A 995 32.69 4.45 -33.39
C SER A 995 33.29 4.94 -32.07
N MET A 996 34.21 4.16 -31.48
CA MET A 996 34.99 4.57 -30.31
C MET A 996 35.86 5.79 -30.60
N LEU A 997 36.57 5.77 -31.74
CA LEU A 997 37.41 6.88 -32.17
C LEU A 997 36.58 8.14 -32.45
N GLN A 998 35.36 7.99 -32.97
CA GLN A 998 34.42 9.10 -33.15
C GLN A 998 34.10 9.78 -31.82
N THR A 999 33.90 8.98 -30.76
CA THR A 999 33.63 9.49 -29.41
C THR A 999 34.83 10.30 -28.91
N VAL A 1000 36.05 9.79 -29.08
CA VAL A 1000 37.29 10.50 -28.72
C VAL A 1000 37.40 11.84 -29.46
N LEU A 1001 37.16 11.86 -30.77
CA LEU A 1001 37.20 13.09 -31.58
C LEU A 1001 36.12 14.10 -31.17
N GLN A 1002 34.91 13.64 -30.82
CA GLN A 1002 33.85 14.51 -30.35
C GLN A 1002 34.20 15.23 -29.05
N HIS A 1003 34.94 14.60 -28.13
CA HIS A 1003 35.43 15.26 -26.91
C HIS A 1003 36.45 16.37 -27.19
N GLN A 1004 37.24 16.26 -28.26
CA GLN A 1004 38.19 17.30 -28.66
C GLN A 1004 37.52 18.57 -29.22
N GLN A 1005 36.25 18.46 -29.61
CA GLN A 1005 35.49 19.56 -30.21
C GLN A 1005 35.19 20.70 -29.22
N ARG A 1006 34.89 20.38 -27.96
CA ARG A 1006 34.58 21.36 -26.91
C ARG A 1006 35.85 21.75 -26.18
N GLU A 1007 36.02 23.03 -25.90
CA GLU A 1007 37.21 23.53 -25.20
C GLU A 1007 37.36 22.91 -23.80
N ASP A 1008 36.26 22.80 -23.05
CA ASP A 1008 36.24 22.25 -21.67
C ASP A 1008 36.60 20.75 -21.55
N SER A 1009 36.53 19.98 -22.64
CA SER A 1009 36.81 18.53 -22.64
C SER A 1009 37.96 18.13 -23.56
N ARG A 1010 38.64 19.11 -24.16
CA ARG A 1010 39.74 18.90 -25.08
C ARG A 1010 40.99 18.54 -24.30
N GLN A 1011 41.62 17.43 -24.68
CA GLN A 1011 42.83 16.93 -24.03
C GLN A 1011 44.11 17.23 -24.83
N ALA A 1012 43.97 17.39 -26.15
CA ALA A 1012 45.07 17.67 -27.05
C ALA A 1012 45.25 19.18 -27.27
N THR A 1013 46.48 19.59 -27.55
CA THR A 1013 46.70 20.87 -28.22
C THR A 1013 46.09 20.84 -29.64
N LEU A 1014 45.79 22.00 -30.21
CA LEU A 1014 45.27 22.07 -31.59
C LEU A 1014 46.25 21.45 -32.60
N VAL A 1015 47.55 21.55 -32.35
CA VAL A 1015 48.59 20.96 -33.21
C VAL A 1015 48.50 19.44 -33.19
N GLU A 1016 48.53 18.83 -32.00
CA GLU A 1016 48.43 17.37 -31.84
C GLU A 1016 47.12 16.83 -32.42
N MET A 1017 46.02 17.56 -32.24
CA MET A 1017 44.72 17.19 -32.78
C MET A 1017 44.73 17.18 -34.31
N PHE A 1018 45.25 18.23 -34.96
CA PHE A 1018 45.30 18.30 -36.41
C PHE A 1018 46.24 17.27 -37.01
N ASP A 1019 47.37 17.00 -36.36
CA ASP A 1019 48.29 15.94 -36.81
C ASP A 1019 47.64 14.56 -36.68
N PHE A 1020 46.90 14.31 -35.60
CA PHE A 1020 46.11 13.09 -35.47
C PHE A 1020 45.00 12.99 -36.52
N LEU A 1021 44.26 14.07 -36.80
CA LEU A 1021 43.23 14.10 -37.85
C LEU A 1021 43.79 13.85 -39.26
N LYS A 1022 45.04 14.26 -39.54
CA LYS A 1022 45.73 13.87 -40.79
C LYS A 1022 45.93 12.36 -40.87
N LYS A 1023 46.28 11.69 -39.76
CA LYS A 1023 46.36 10.22 -39.70
C LYS A 1023 44.99 9.56 -39.87
N VAL A 1024 43.94 10.13 -39.27
CA VAL A 1024 42.55 9.67 -39.43
C VAL A 1024 42.10 9.78 -40.90
N ARG A 1025 42.37 10.91 -41.55
CA ARG A 1025 42.13 11.10 -42.99
C ARG A 1025 42.84 10.03 -43.81
N GLN A 1026 44.13 9.81 -43.53
CA GLN A 1026 44.93 8.83 -44.25
C GLN A 1026 44.33 7.42 -44.14
N MET A 1027 43.94 7.00 -42.94
CA MET A 1027 43.26 5.72 -42.72
C MET A 1027 41.93 5.63 -43.48
N VAL A 1028 41.10 6.68 -43.44
CA VAL A 1028 39.84 6.70 -44.20
C VAL A 1028 40.09 6.59 -45.70
N TYR A 1029 41.07 7.33 -46.23
CA TYR A 1029 41.43 7.26 -47.65
C TYR A 1029 41.84 5.85 -48.04
N GLU A 1030 42.72 5.22 -47.25
CA GLU A 1030 43.16 3.84 -47.46
C GLU A 1030 42.00 2.84 -47.45
N LEU A 1031 41.08 2.94 -46.48
CA LEU A 1031 39.92 2.04 -46.39
C LEU A 1031 38.94 2.22 -47.55
N VAL A 1032 38.64 3.47 -47.94
CA VAL A 1032 37.71 3.77 -49.04
C VAL A 1032 38.31 3.36 -50.37
N HIS A 1033 39.58 3.69 -50.61
CA HIS A 1033 40.30 3.30 -51.81
C HIS A 1033 40.39 1.77 -51.92
N ALA A 1034 40.80 1.08 -50.85
CA ALA A 1034 40.87 -0.38 -50.82
C ALA A 1034 39.50 -1.02 -51.07
N ALA A 1035 38.40 -0.48 -50.53
CA ALA A 1035 37.06 -0.98 -50.81
C ALA A 1035 36.65 -0.79 -52.28
N ALA A 1036 37.03 0.34 -52.89
CA ALA A 1036 36.74 0.64 -54.29
C ALA A 1036 37.52 -0.25 -55.27
N THR A 1037 38.74 -0.67 -54.90
CA THR A 1037 39.66 -1.42 -55.76
C THR A 1037 39.77 -2.91 -55.45
N SER A 1038 39.32 -3.36 -54.28
CA SER A 1038 39.40 -4.76 -53.82
C SER A 1038 38.13 -5.18 -53.07
N ASP A 1039 37.96 -6.47 -52.79
CA ASP A 1039 36.75 -7.03 -52.15
C ASP A 1039 36.72 -6.87 -50.61
N ALA A 1040 37.34 -5.81 -50.06
CA ALA A 1040 37.61 -5.67 -48.63
C ALA A 1040 36.39 -5.30 -47.77
N LEU A 1041 35.59 -4.31 -48.20
CA LEU A 1041 34.41 -3.82 -47.46
C LEU A 1041 33.16 -3.81 -48.36
N ASN A 1042 31.98 -4.03 -47.76
CA ASN A 1042 30.69 -3.93 -48.44
C ASN A 1042 30.13 -2.48 -48.38
N ALA A 1043 29.09 -2.20 -49.17
CA ALA A 1043 28.52 -0.86 -49.29
C ALA A 1043 28.03 -0.27 -47.95
N GLN A 1044 27.42 -1.10 -47.08
CA GLN A 1044 26.90 -0.66 -45.79
C GLN A 1044 28.04 -0.24 -44.84
N ARG A 1045 29.10 -1.04 -44.75
CA ARG A 1045 30.26 -0.74 -43.91
C ARG A 1045 31.02 0.49 -44.41
N LEU A 1046 31.17 0.61 -45.73
CA LEU A 1046 31.80 1.77 -46.35
C LEU A 1046 31.01 3.06 -46.07
N LYS A 1047 29.68 2.97 -46.01
CA LYS A 1047 28.82 4.08 -45.58
C LYS A 1047 29.14 4.54 -44.16
N ASP A 1048 29.42 3.62 -43.24
CA ASP A 1048 29.75 3.94 -41.85
C ASP A 1048 31.15 4.57 -41.73
N VAL A 1049 32.14 4.11 -42.51
CA VAL A 1049 33.45 4.74 -42.63
C VAL A 1049 33.32 6.20 -43.12
N LEU A 1050 32.52 6.43 -44.17
CA LEU A 1050 32.29 7.77 -44.71
C LEU A 1050 31.52 8.68 -43.75
N ARG A 1051 30.55 8.15 -42.99
CA ARG A 1051 29.85 8.90 -41.94
C ARG A 1051 30.79 9.31 -40.81
N PHE A 1052 31.67 8.41 -40.38
CA PHE A 1052 32.72 8.71 -39.40
C PHE A 1052 33.62 9.85 -39.91
N ALA A 1053 34.06 9.76 -41.17
CA ALA A 1053 34.91 10.79 -41.76
C ALA A 1053 34.21 12.15 -41.87
N LEU A 1054 32.93 12.18 -42.27
CA LEU A 1054 32.11 13.39 -42.25
C LEU A 1054 32.04 13.99 -40.85
N GLN A 1055 31.91 13.16 -39.81
CA GLN A 1055 31.90 13.64 -38.43
C GLN A 1055 33.26 14.21 -38.01
N ALA A 1056 34.39 13.59 -38.40
CA ALA A 1056 35.73 14.12 -38.14
C ALA A 1056 35.99 15.47 -38.84
N VAL A 1057 35.51 15.62 -40.08
CA VAL A 1057 35.52 16.87 -40.84
C VAL A 1057 34.71 17.96 -40.11
N ARG A 1058 33.51 17.64 -39.62
CA ARG A 1058 32.68 18.57 -38.84
C ARG A 1058 33.32 18.96 -37.50
N VAL A 1059 34.01 18.04 -36.82
CA VAL A 1059 34.77 18.35 -35.60
C VAL A 1059 35.87 19.36 -35.92
N THR A 1060 36.62 19.13 -37.00
CA THR A 1060 37.69 20.04 -37.45
C THR A 1060 37.13 21.43 -37.74
N LEU A 1061 36.02 21.50 -38.49
CA LEU A 1061 35.34 22.76 -38.81
C LEU A 1061 35.02 23.55 -37.53
N ARG A 1062 34.32 22.93 -36.58
CA ARG A 1062 33.88 23.60 -35.34
C ARG A 1062 35.04 24.10 -34.48
N VAL A 1063 36.17 23.37 -34.45
CA VAL A 1063 37.37 23.82 -33.71
C VAL A 1063 38.06 24.98 -34.42
N THR A 1064 37.94 25.04 -35.75
CA THR A 1064 38.56 26.10 -36.58
C THR A 1064 37.67 27.33 -36.81
N GLU A 1065 36.36 27.26 -36.53
CA GLU A 1065 35.37 28.33 -36.79
C GLU A 1065 35.77 29.69 -36.19
N ASP A 1066 36.39 29.70 -35.02
CA ASP A 1066 36.82 30.91 -34.30
C ASP A 1066 38.29 31.33 -34.56
N THR A 1067 39.04 30.54 -35.34
CA THR A 1067 40.46 30.84 -35.63
C THR A 1067 40.64 31.66 -36.91
N LYS A 1068 41.50 32.69 -36.86
CA LYS A 1068 41.79 33.58 -38.02
C LYS A 1068 42.33 32.83 -39.25
N SER A 1069 42.94 31.66 -39.06
CA SER A 1069 43.48 30.77 -40.09
C SER A 1069 42.65 29.49 -40.27
N GLY A 1070 41.38 29.49 -39.84
CA GLY A 1070 40.56 28.28 -39.81
C GLY A 1070 40.35 27.64 -41.19
N ALA A 1071 40.13 28.45 -42.23
CA ALA A 1071 39.98 27.97 -43.61
C ALA A 1071 41.26 27.33 -44.16
N GLU A 1072 42.44 27.88 -43.85
CA GLU A 1072 43.73 27.32 -44.27
C GLU A 1072 44.00 25.99 -43.55
N LYS A 1073 43.74 25.93 -42.25
CA LYS A 1073 43.89 24.70 -41.45
C LYS A 1073 42.91 23.62 -41.89
N MET A 1074 41.68 23.98 -42.24
CA MET A 1074 40.69 23.05 -42.77
C MET A 1074 41.15 22.43 -44.10
N ALA A 1075 41.73 23.23 -45.00
CA ALA A 1075 42.27 22.74 -46.27
C ALA A 1075 43.56 21.91 -46.08
N GLU A 1076 44.38 22.24 -45.08
CA GLU A 1076 45.59 21.48 -44.71
C GLU A 1076 45.24 20.09 -44.17
N VAL A 1077 44.27 20.01 -43.26
CA VAL A 1077 43.85 18.74 -42.63
C VAL A 1077 42.98 17.92 -43.60
N TRP A 1078 42.07 18.54 -44.36
CA TRP A 1078 41.17 17.86 -45.30
C TRP A 1078 41.26 18.44 -46.72
N PRO A 1079 42.26 18.04 -47.53
CA PRO A 1079 42.44 18.54 -48.89
C PRO A 1079 41.24 18.19 -49.79
N PRO A 1080 40.56 19.17 -50.43
CA PRO A 1080 39.41 18.91 -51.31
C PRO A 1080 39.74 17.97 -52.48
N ALA A 1081 40.98 18.07 -53.01
CA ALA A 1081 41.44 17.25 -54.13
C ALA A 1081 41.42 15.75 -53.81
N GLN A 1082 41.78 15.35 -52.58
CA GLN A 1082 41.76 13.93 -52.18
C GLN A 1082 40.34 13.36 -52.13
N TRP A 1083 39.36 14.16 -51.71
CA TRP A 1083 37.96 13.73 -51.67
C TRP A 1083 37.29 13.73 -53.05
N GLN A 1084 37.72 14.61 -53.96
CA GLN A 1084 37.33 14.56 -55.37
C GLN A 1084 37.88 13.32 -56.07
N ASP A 1085 39.14 12.96 -55.78
CA ASP A 1085 39.79 11.74 -56.27
C ASP A 1085 39.09 10.47 -55.75
N LEU A 1086 38.75 10.41 -54.45
CA LEU A 1086 37.93 9.32 -53.90
C LEU A 1086 36.56 9.25 -54.56
N MET A 1087 35.92 10.39 -54.85
CA MET A 1087 34.63 10.43 -55.54
C MET A 1087 34.74 9.84 -56.94
N SER A 1088 35.75 10.24 -57.73
CA SER A 1088 35.95 9.68 -59.08
C SER A 1088 36.26 8.18 -59.03
N THR A 1089 37.11 7.76 -58.08
CA THR A 1089 37.48 6.35 -57.90
C THR A 1089 36.27 5.49 -57.55
N MET A 1090 35.39 5.99 -56.66
CA MET A 1090 34.14 5.33 -56.29
C MET A 1090 33.14 5.27 -57.45
N GLN A 1091 33.06 6.32 -58.27
CA GLN A 1091 32.21 6.37 -59.46
C GLN A 1091 32.69 5.44 -60.58
N SER A 1092 34.01 5.21 -60.68
CA SER A 1092 34.60 4.25 -61.62
C SER A 1092 34.60 2.80 -61.13
N SER A 1093 34.33 2.56 -59.84
CA SER A 1093 34.31 1.21 -59.28
C SER A 1093 33.04 0.48 -59.69
N GLU A 1094 33.19 -0.69 -60.33
CA GLU A 1094 32.06 -1.53 -60.75
C GLU A 1094 31.12 -1.88 -59.58
N ARG A 1095 31.68 -2.00 -58.35
CA ARG A 1095 30.93 -2.35 -57.14
C ARG A 1095 30.07 -1.21 -56.60
N PHE A 1096 30.49 0.05 -56.78
CA PHE A 1096 29.86 1.20 -56.10
C PHE A 1096 29.42 2.34 -57.01
N GLN A 1097 29.63 2.26 -58.33
CA GLN A 1097 29.23 3.28 -59.31
C GLN A 1097 27.75 3.72 -59.22
N ASN A 1098 26.85 2.82 -58.80
CA ASN A 1098 25.42 3.11 -58.65
C ASN A 1098 24.98 3.47 -57.21
N SER A 1099 25.92 3.52 -56.25
CA SER A 1099 25.62 3.78 -54.85
C SER A 1099 25.41 5.27 -54.56
N THR A 1100 24.22 5.78 -54.89
CA THR A 1100 23.81 7.19 -54.68
C THR A 1100 24.02 7.65 -53.23
N SER A 1101 23.83 6.77 -52.25
CA SER A 1101 24.02 7.10 -50.83
C SER A 1101 25.48 7.34 -50.44
N LEU A 1102 26.44 6.59 -50.97
CA LEU A 1102 27.87 6.76 -50.71
C LEU A 1102 28.39 8.04 -51.36
N HIS A 1103 28.01 8.24 -52.63
CA HIS A 1103 28.26 9.46 -53.39
C HIS A 1103 27.68 10.70 -52.71
N GLY A 1104 26.48 10.58 -52.12
CA GLY A 1104 25.85 11.66 -51.36
C GLY A 1104 26.69 12.10 -50.16
N ILE A 1105 27.24 11.15 -49.38
CA ILE A 1105 28.06 11.47 -48.20
C ILE A 1105 29.38 12.13 -48.61
N ILE A 1106 30.06 11.66 -49.67
CA ILE A 1106 31.31 12.28 -50.15
C ILE A 1106 31.06 13.72 -50.65
N LYS A 1107 29.95 13.95 -51.37
CA LYS A 1107 29.52 15.30 -51.76
C LYS A 1107 29.25 16.19 -50.54
N GLU A 1108 28.64 15.65 -49.50
CA GLU A 1108 28.42 16.38 -48.25
C GLU A 1108 29.75 16.73 -47.57
N ILE A 1109 30.70 15.81 -47.49
CA ILE A 1109 32.06 16.06 -46.96
C ILE A 1109 32.72 17.21 -47.74
N LEU A 1110 32.73 17.14 -49.07
CA LEU A 1110 33.26 18.19 -49.95
C LEU A 1110 32.58 19.55 -49.71
N ALA A 1111 31.26 19.55 -49.53
CA ALA A 1111 30.49 20.77 -49.25
C ALA A 1111 30.87 21.39 -47.89
N VAL A 1112 31.09 20.58 -46.85
CA VAL A 1112 31.51 21.07 -45.54
C VAL A 1112 32.93 21.66 -45.60
N ILE A 1113 33.86 21.01 -46.30
CA ILE A 1113 35.24 21.49 -46.48
C ILE A 1113 35.26 22.81 -47.26
N THR A 1114 34.50 22.92 -48.35
CA THR A 1114 34.48 24.12 -49.21
C THR A 1114 33.68 25.28 -48.60
N ARG A 1115 32.62 25.01 -47.85
CA ARG A 1115 31.87 26.07 -47.13
C ARG A 1115 32.77 26.82 -46.16
N ALA A 1116 33.69 26.13 -45.48
CA ALA A 1116 34.69 26.73 -44.60
C ALA A 1116 35.63 27.72 -45.31
N GLN A 1117 35.87 27.55 -46.62
CA GLN A 1117 36.73 28.41 -47.43
C GLN A 1117 36.03 29.73 -47.85
N SER A 1118 34.71 29.84 -47.69
CA SER A 1118 33.90 30.91 -48.29
C SER A 1118 33.47 32.06 -47.34
N SER A 1119 33.85 32.04 -46.06
CA SER A 1119 33.35 33.02 -45.08
C SER A 1119 34.42 34.01 -44.57
N PRO A 1120 34.32 35.29 -44.96
CA PRO A 1120 34.55 36.41 -44.04
C PRO A 1120 33.26 37.23 -43.85
N LYS A 1121 32.76 37.24 -42.60
CA LYS A 1121 31.88 38.23 -41.94
C LYS A 1121 30.67 38.81 -42.72
N GLN A 1122 29.46 38.55 -42.21
CA GLN A 1122 28.65 39.61 -41.58
C GLN A 1122 27.50 39.06 -40.72
N ASN A 1123 27.43 39.61 -39.51
CA ASN A 1123 26.49 39.34 -38.42
C ASN A 1123 25.04 39.71 -38.75
N LYS A 1124 24.09 38.90 -38.29
CA LYS A 1124 22.83 39.41 -37.73
C LYS A 1124 22.48 38.65 -36.45
N LYS A 1125 22.61 39.40 -35.35
CA LYS A 1125 22.18 39.12 -33.97
C LYS A 1125 20.89 38.28 -33.91
N ARG A 1126 20.93 37.17 -33.19
CA ARG A 1126 19.89 36.85 -32.20
C ARG A 1126 20.53 36.85 -30.82
N THR A 1127 20.03 37.78 -30.03
CA THR A 1127 20.26 37.99 -28.61
C THR A 1127 20.10 36.70 -27.81
N ALA A 1128 21.11 36.40 -26.99
CA ALA A 1128 21.00 35.51 -25.84
C ALA A 1128 19.99 36.06 -24.81
N PRO A 1129 19.47 35.21 -23.93
CA PRO A 1129 19.11 35.66 -22.58
C PRO A 1129 20.10 35.05 -21.58
N SER A 1130 20.81 35.91 -20.85
CA SER A 1130 21.60 35.52 -19.68
C SER A 1130 20.71 35.42 -18.44
N ALA A 1131 20.89 34.34 -17.68
CA ALA A 1131 20.75 34.20 -16.22
C ALA A 1131 19.46 34.69 -15.51
N SER A 1132 18.82 33.80 -14.75
CA SER A 1132 18.97 33.79 -13.28
C SER A 1132 18.37 32.54 -12.62
N SER A 1133 19.18 31.89 -11.78
CA SER A 1133 18.85 31.25 -10.50
C SER A 1133 17.49 30.57 -10.25
N ALA A 1134 17.60 29.29 -9.84
CA ALA A 1134 16.92 28.64 -8.69
C ALA A 1134 15.45 28.14 -8.80
N LYS A 1135 15.35 26.79 -8.89
CA LYS A 1135 14.48 25.81 -8.17
C LYS A 1135 12.95 25.87 -8.37
N PRO A 1136 12.17 24.80 -8.05
CA PRO A 1136 12.49 23.40 -7.72
C PRO A 1136 11.70 22.35 -8.55
N ALA A 1137 12.00 21.09 -8.28
CA ALA A 1137 11.17 19.91 -8.57
C ALA A 1137 9.79 19.96 -7.89
N LYS A 1138 8.75 19.40 -8.54
CA LYS A 1138 8.08 18.14 -8.11
C LYS A 1138 6.80 17.82 -8.92
N LYS A 1139 6.72 16.53 -9.27
CA LYS A 1139 5.56 15.63 -9.41
C LYS A 1139 4.69 15.64 -10.69
N PRO A 1140 4.16 14.46 -11.06
CA PRO A 1140 3.25 14.27 -12.19
C PRO A 1140 1.82 14.68 -11.85
N ALA A 1141 1.02 14.85 -12.92
CA ALA A 1141 -0.29 15.46 -12.95
C ALA A 1141 -1.39 14.65 -12.24
N LYS A 1142 -2.13 15.31 -11.33
CA LYS A 1142 -3.54 15.01 -11.05
C LYS A 1142 -4.41 15.86 -11.97
N LYS A 1143 -5.28 15.19 -12.72
CA LYS A 1143 -6.49 15.75 -13.34
C LYS A 1143 -7.38 16.36 -12.26
N LEU A 1144 -7.82 17.61 -12.43
CA LEU A 1144 -9.16 18.02 -12.01
C LEU A 1144 -9.63 19.20 -12.85
N LYS A 1145 -10.75 18.95 -13.53
CA LYS A 1145 -11.65 19.92 -14.14
C LYS A 1145 -12.17 20.88 -13.06
N LYS A 1146 -12.19 22.18 -13.33
CA LYS A 1146 -13.45 22.91 -13.51
C LYS A 1146 -13.25 24.34 -14.01
N THR A 1147 -14.23 24.71 -14.81
CA THR A 1147 -14.47 25.92 -15.56
C THR A 1147 -14.84 27.11 -14.66
N ILE A 1148 -14.73 28.30 -15.26
CA ILE A 1148 -15.05 29.64 -14.76
C ILE A 1148 -16.53 29.80 -14.37
N ALA A 1149 -16.77 30.77 -13.49
CA ALA A 1149 -18.04 31.30 -13.03
C ALA A 1149 -19.15 31.42 -14.10
N THR A 1150 -20.26 30.73 -13.83
CA THR A 1150 -21.65 31.20 -13.73
C THR A 1150 -22.44 30.09 -13.06
#